data_AF-A0A5R8XWW2-F1
#
_entry.id   AF-A0A5R8XWW2-F1
#
_cell.length_a   1.000
_cell.length_b   1.000
_cell.length_c   1.000
_cell.angle_alpha   90.00
_cell.angle_beta   90.00
_cell.angle_gamma   90.00
#
_symmetry.space_group_name_H-M   'P 1'
#
loop_
_entity.id
_entity.type
_entity.pdbx_description
1 polymer ?
#
loop_
_entity_poly.entity_id
_entity_poly.type
_entity_poly.pdbx_seq_one_letter_code
_entity_poly.pdbx_strand_id
1 'polypeptide(L)'
;MIKKIKEYLEEFKINYEESKSIFYFLNKYKILLGGVSAFLGFIFGVIGFLYEGKHLLESMTNTFALFALNTPDSYDETNIFLLLSTIFICITLFSAALFAFFQEFINRFIAKRIIAKNHIAVFGLGEINRAFLNSILNDDKTKDSKESKNSDLMTVIIDSDSTNSYIDEYRQQGFGVIVGDALSSTQLELLNYETMDYALIALGNDRINIELAIKIINKIKDEQINTPTRLIVHISNNELREIFHQEFILPVQDDKIQIDIKTFSFYDECSKDLFENNNLMQSEYLSTNDSFKSVVLGNGNLALSIIKDILLLSNFPNKNKHVITLIDQNSKEFFENIKLETYYDQKKFPTVEFEIIESNWKSPNFYKENIFTDKDLLNIYICYDDEENNVNLAMELKNRIYTKFTSSKTKIHFGIFSEYQLSHLINENKNTFERFFTFGNFNDIFSKEKLLDEEDYIIAKMIHHGYGDIFDENKLLLDKSELDKKWFNNTKFSDKLSNIAQAKHLNTKLQILGLKKEKIDEKELSKVKLLELNKKEFYSIIEPVLKESNISINRLKVASQELPKFWDNKNYEVIYMPTEFKTLFEKLIEIEHERWNSYHYLNGWEYDEIKNKNIKVHDCLKLLNEFKEKHLQITVLYDIYSILYIPNYLASAGFKIKKLD
;
A
#
# COMPACT_ATOMS: atom_id res chain seq x y z
N MET A 1 -6.51 -6.63 45.87
CA MET A 1 -5.31 -5.75 45.88
C MET A 1 -4.06 -6.50 45.45
N ILE A 2 -3.65 -7.58 46.15
CA ILE A 2 -2.47 -8.39 45.79
C ILE A 2 -2.53 -8.97 44.36
N LYS A 3 -3.71 -9.42 43.90
CA LYS A 3 -3.91 -9.91 42.51
C LYS A 3 -3.63 -8.81 41.46
N LYS A 4 -4.15 -7.60 41.65
CA LYS A 4 -3.89 -6.45 40.76
C LYS A 4 -2.42 -6.03 40.76
N ILE A 5 -1.74 -6.10 41.92
CA ILE A 5 -0.30 -5.81 42.00
C ILE A 5 0.51 -6.86 41.23
N LYS A 6 0.14 -8.14 41.29
CA LYS A 6 0.77 -9.19 40.49
C LYS A 6 0.56 -8.98 38.99
N GLU A 7 -0.68 -8.73 38.56
CA GLU A 7 -1.01 -8.43 37.16
C GLU A 7 -0.18 -7.23 36.64
N TYR A 8 -0.04 -6.19 37.45
CA TYR A 8 0.73 -4.99 37.10
C TYR A 8 2.25 -5.23 37.05
N LEU A 9 2.78 -6.09 37.93
CA LEU A 9 4.20 -6.48 37.90
C LEU A 9 4.52 -7.40 36.72
N GLU A 10 3.59 -8.27 36.33
CA GLU A 10 3.71 -9.08 35.11
C GLU A 10 3.69 -8.19 33.87
N GLU A 11 2.76 -7.22 33.80
CA GLU A 11 2.73 -6.22 32.73
C GLU A 11 4.02 -5.39 32.67
N PHE A 12 4.53 -4.91 33.81
CA PHE A 12 5.80 -4.17 33.89
C PHE A 12 6.97 -5.02 33.37
N LYS A 13 7.02 -6.31 33.74
CA LYS A 13 8.07 -7.23 33.30
C LYS A 13 7.99 -7.50 31.80
N ILE A 14 6.79 -7.76 31.27
CA ILE A 14 6.58 -7.97 29.82
C ILE A 14 7.03 -6.73 29.05
N ASN A 15 6.58 -5.54 29.46
CA ASN A 15 6.98 -4.28 28.82
C ASN A 15 8.48 -4.00 28.92
N TYR A 16 9.16 -4.47 29.98
CA TYR A 16 10.62 -4.35 30.10
C TYR A 16 11.33 -5.24 29.09
N GLU A 17 10.89 -6.48 28.95
CA GLU A 17 11.43 -7.46 28.01
C GLU A 17 11.18 -7.04 26.54
N GLU A 18 10.06 -6.36 26.28
CA GLU A 18 9.70 -5.84 24.95
C GLU A 18 10.37 -4.51 24.57
N SER A 19 10.83 -3.71 25.55
CA SER A 19 11.39 -2.39 25.25
C SER A 19 12.78 -2.46 24.63
N LYS A 20 12.95 -1.83 23.46
CA LYS A 20 14.25 -1.70 22.78
C LYS A 20 15.21 -0.71 23.46
N SER A 21 14.72 0.11 24.39
CA SER A 21 15.52 1.13 25.08
C SER A 21 15.16 1.18 26.57
N ILE A 22 16.16 0.95 27.42
CA ILE A 22 16.03 1.08 28.88
C ILE A 22 15.56 2.49 29.24
N PHE A 23 16.05 3.53 28.57
CA PHE A 23 15.65 4.89 28.86
C PHE A 23 14.15 5.13 28.62
N TYR A 24 13.62 4.69 27.48
CA TYR A 24 12.21 4.89 27.18
C TYR A 24 11.29 4.04 28.04
N PHE A 25 11.72 2.82 28.41
CA PHE A 25 11.04 2.02 29.41
C PHE A 25 10.93 2.77 30.74
N LEU A 26 12.05 3.33 31.23
CA LEU A 26 12.06 4.11 32.46
C LEU A 26 11.20 5.38 32.34
N ASN A 27 11.14 6.03 31.16
CA ASN A 27 10.28 7.20 30.92
C ASN A 27 8.79 6.84 30.95
N LYS A 28 8.38 5.71 30.34
CA LYS A 28 6.98 5.21 30.38
C LYS A 28 6.52 5.00 31.81
N TYR A 29 7.39 4.43 32.64
CA TYR A 29 7.09 4.13 34.05
C TYR A 29 7.61 5.19 35.03
N LYS A 30 7.96 6.40 34.58
CA LYS A 30 8.61 7.42 35.42
C LYS A 30 7.79 7.80 36.65
N ILE A 31 6.47 7.89 36.49
CA ILE A 31 5.55 8.24 37.59
C ILE A 31 5.49 7.09 38.60
N LEU A 32 5.45 5.84 38.13
CA LEU A 32 5.44 4.67 39.00
C LEU A 32 6.77 4.52 39.74
N LEU A 33 7.89 4.57 39.03
CA LEU A 33 9.23 4.42 39.59
C LEU A 33 9.55 5.56 40.58
N GLY A 34 9.22 6.80 40.20
CA GLY A 34 9.34 7.97 41.06
C GLY A 34 8.42 7.86 42.28
N GLY A 35 7.16 7.42 42.09
CA GLY A 35 6.20 7.25 43.17
C GLY A 35 6.58 6.15 44.17
N VAL A 36 7.07 5.00 43.69
CA VAL A 36 7.56 3.90 44.53
C VAL A 36 8.80 4.34 45.31
N SER A 37 9.75 5.00 44.64
CA SER A 37 10.96 5.53 45.29
C SER A 37 10.59 6.58 46.35
N ALA A 38 9.68 7.50 46.04
CA ALA A 38 9.20 8.50 46.99
C ALA A 38 8.51 7.85 48.19
N PHE A 39 7.68 6.83 47.96
CA PHE A 39 6.96 6.12 49.01
C PHE A 39 7.90 5.35 49.94
N LEU A 40 8.87 4.61 49.37
CA LEU A 40 9.91 3.93 50.15
C LEU A 40 10.77 4.94 50.92
N GLY A 41 11.18 6.03 50.27
CA GLY A 41 11.90 7.14 50.90
C GLY A 41 11.13 7.71 52.09
N PHE A 42 9.82 7.91 51.94
CA PHE A 42 8.95 8.40 53.00
C PHE A 42 8.81 7.40 54.16
N ILE A 43 8.56 6.13 53.88
CA ILE A 43 8.45 5.09 54.92
C ILE A 43 9.75 5.00 55.72
N PHE A 44 10.89 4.88 55.04
CA PHE A 44 12.18 4.78 55.70
C PHE A 44 12.53 6.05 56.47
N GLY A 45 12.12 7.22 56.00
CA GLY A 45 12.29 8.49 56.71
C GLY A 45 11.49 8.53 58.01
N VAL A 46 10.22 8.14 57.96
CA VAL A 46 9.35 8.10 59.15
C VAL A 46 9.88 7.09 60.17
N ILE A 47 10.26 5.88 59.73
CA ILE A 47 10.86 4.85 60.60
C ILE A 47 12.18 5.35 61.20
N GLY A 48 13.04 5.97 60.39
CA GLY A 48 14.33 6.49 60.81
C GLY A 48 14.21 7.59 61.87
N PHE A 49 13.28 8.52 61.71
CA PHE A 49 13.06 9.57 62.72
C PHE A 49 12.33 9.08 63.97
N LEU A 50 11.45 8.07 63.84
CA LEU A 50 10.88 7.38 65.02
C LEU A 50 11.98 6.65 65.81
N TYR A 51 12.96 6.05 65.12
CA TYR A 51 14.11 5.41 65.76
C TYR A 51 15.00 6.41 66.53
N GLU A 52 15.07 7.67 66.07
CA GLU A 52 15.72 8.78 66.80
C GLU A 52 14.87 9.35 67.95
N GLY A 53 13.71 8.75 68.26
CA GLY A 53 12.88 9.13 69.38
C GLY A 53 11.90 10.28 69.12
N LYS A 54 11.74 10.72 67.86
CA LYS A 54 10.74 11.73 67.50
C LYS A 54 9.33 11.13 67.53
N HIS A 55 8.31 11.94 67.84
CA HIS A 55 6.92 11.50 67.75
C HIS A 55 6.42 11.46 66.30
N LEU A 56 5.39 10.66 66.00
CA LEU A 56 4.93 10.36 64.64
C LEU A 56 4.75 11.59 63.74
N LEU A 57 4.09 12.65 64.24
CA LEU A 57 3.85 13.88 63.48
C LEU A 57 5.17 14.57 63.11
N GLU A 58 6.10 14.63 64.06
CA GLU A 58 7.41 15.23 63.92
C GLU A 58 8.31 14.41 62.96
N SER A 59 8.21 13.08 63.01
CA SER A 59 8.89 12.18 62.07
C SER A 59 8.39 12.38 60.64
N MET A 60 7.07 12.53 60.44
CA MET A 60 6.50 12.85 59.12
C MET A 60 6.96 14.23 58.62
N THR A 61 6.91 15.28 59.43
CA THR A 61 7.34 16.62 59.01
C THR A 61 8.84 16.68 58.67
N ASN A 62 9.68 16.01 59.45
CA ASN A 62 11.11 15.93 59.16
C ASN A 62 11.41 15.07 57.92
N THR A 63 10.60 14.05 57.65
CA THR A 63 10.71 13.28 56.40
C THR A 63 10.36 14.14 55.18
N PHE A 64 9.35 15.00 55.26
CA PHE A 64 9.07 15.99 54.20
C PHE A 64 10.23 16.97 54.01
N ALA A 65 10.93 17.37 55.07
CA ALA A 65 12.12 18.21 54.96
C ALA A 65 13.25 17.52 54.17
N LEU A 66 13.39 16.19 54.25
CA LEU A 66 14.35 15.43 53.44
C LEU A 66 14.07 15.56 51.94
N PHE A 67 12.80 15.65 51.51
CA PHE A 67 12.45 15.90 50.09
C PHE A 67 12.85 17.30 49.61
N ALA A 68 13.04 18.24 50.53
CA ALA A 68 13.63 19.55 50.25
C ALA A 68 15.17 19.53 50.33
N LEU A 69 15.79 18.34 50.38
CA LEU A 69 17.22 18.11 50.59
C LEU A 69 17.76 18.68 51.91
N ASN A 70 16.89 18.90 52.89
CA ASN A 70 17.28 19.31 54.23
C ASN A 70 17.63 18.06 55.06
N THR A 71 18.84 17.55 54.87
CA THR A 71 19.36 16.38 55.58
C THR A 71 19.90 16.75 56.97
N PRO A 72 19.70 15.92 58.00
CA PRO A 72 20.31 16.13 59.32
C PRO A 72 21.84 16.25 59.24
N ASP A 73 22.42 17.13 60.07
CA ASP A 73 23.88 17.40 60.10
C ASP A 73 24.71 16.19 60.57
N SER A 74 24.10 15.27 61.30
CA SER A 74 24.73 14.03 61.76
C SER A 74 23.69 12.93 61.91
N TYR A 75 23.94 11.77 61.30
CA TYR A 75 23.17 10.55 61.57
C TYR A 75 23.82 9.80 62.73
N ASP A 76 22.99 9.17 63.58
CA ASP A 76 23.50 8.07 64.39
C ASP A 76 24.03 6.98 63.44
N GLU A 77 25.28 6.53 63.59
CA GLU A 77 25.93 5.56 62.69
C GLU A 77 25.13 4.25 62.55
N THR A 78 24.22 3.99 63.49
CA THR A 78 23.34 2.82 63.50
C THR A 78 22.02 3.01 62.73
N ASN A 79 21.64 4.24 62.35
CA ASN A 79 20.33 4.53 61.73
C ASN A 79 20.35 4.38 60.20
N ILE A 80 20.43 3.12 59.76
CA ILE A 80 20.41 2.75 58.34
C ILE A 80 19.13 3.22 57.60
N PHE A 81 18.04 3.45 58.32
CA PHE A 81 16.76 3.85 57.72
C PHE A 81 16.80 5.27 57.15
N LEU A 82 17.45 6.22 57.82
CA LEU A 82 17.61 7.57 57.28
C LEU A 82 18.55 7.62 56.07
N LEU A 83 19.58 6.76 56.04
CA LEU A 83 20.44 6.60 54.87
C LEU A 83 19.65 6.06 53.67
N LEU A 84 18.87 4.99 53.87
CA LEU A 84 18.01 4.43 52.83
C LEU A 84 16.96 5.45 52.35
N SER A 85 16.34 6.19 53.29
CA SER A 85 15.40 7.27 52.97
C SER A 85 16.03 8.31 52.05
N THR A 86 17.21 8.81 52.41
CA THR A 86 17.96 9.80 51.64
C THR A 86 18.31 9.28 50.25
N ILE A 87 18.76 8.03 50.11
CA ILE A 87 19.06 7.40 48.81
C ILE A 87 17.81 7.38 47.92
N PHE A 88 16.67 6.89 48.44
CA PHE A 88 15.43 6.81 47.66
C PHE A 88 14.86 8.20 47.28
N ILE A 89 14.99 9.19 48.16
CA ILE A 89 14.61 10.58 47.87
C ILE A 89 15.52 11.17 46.78
N CYS A 90 16.83 10.97 46.87
CA CYS A 90 17.77 11.39 45.84
C CYS A 90 17.48 10.72 44.49
N ILE A 91 17.16 9.42 44.47
CA ILE A 91 16.73 8.71 43.24
C ILE A 91 15.44 9.33 42.67
N THR A 92 14.48 9.69 43.54
CA THR A 92 13.22 10.33 43.12
C THR A 92 13.47 11.68 42.46
N LEU A 93 14.25 12.56 43.11
CA LEU A 93 14.55 13.89 42.59
C LEU A 93 15.41 13.82 41.32
N PHE A 94 16.41 12.93 41.30
CA PHE A 94 17.28 12.73 40.14
C PHE A 94 16.51 12.18 38.94
N SER A 95 15.64 11.18 39.13
CA SER A 95 14.81 10.65 38.05
C SER A 95 13.84 11.70 37.51
N ALA A 96 13.20 12.49 38.38
CA ALA A 96 12.36 13.60 37.96
C ALA A 96 13.13 14.64 37.11
N ALA A 97 14.34 15.04 37.55
CA ALA A 97 15.19 15.96 36.80
C ALA A 97 15.67 15.34 35.47
N LEU A 98 16.04 14.06 35.46
CA LEU A 98 16.48 13.35 34.26
C LEU A 98 15.39 13.36 33.19
N PHE A 99 14.14 13.03 33.55
CA PHE A 99 13.03 13.04 32.59
C PHE A 99 12.59 14.44 32.18
N ALA A 100 12.68 15.43 33.07
CA ALA A 100 12.30 16.81 32.75
C ALA A 100 13.30 17.50 31.82
N PHE A 101 14.61 17.30 32.02
CA PHE A 101 15.64 18.08 31.33
C PHE A 101 16.43 17.30 30.27
N PHE A 102 16.56 15.98 30.40
CA PHE A 102 17.42 15.18 29.51
C PHE A 102 16.65 14.35 28.48
N GLN A 103 15.32 14.34 28.52
CA GLN A 103 14.51 13.59 27.54
C GLN A 103 14.81 14.03 26.11
N GLU A 104 14.85 15.33 25.83
CA GLU A 104 15.19 15.84 24.49
C GLU A 104 16.63 15.52 24.07
N PHE A 105 17.58 15.61 25.00
CA PHE A 105 18.98 15.30 24.72
C PHE A 105 19.15 13.83 24.32
N ILE A 106 18.50 12.93 25.05
CA ILE A 106 18.56 11.50 24.79
C ILE A 106 17.86 11.15 23.48
N ASN A 107 16.72 11.78 23.18
CA ASN A 107 16.03 11.59 21.90
C ASN A 107 16.91 12.01 20.72
N ARG A 108 17.56 13.18 20.81
CA ARG A 108 18.52 13.65 19.80
C ARG A 108 19.71 12.70 19.66
N PHE A 109 20.22 12.15 20.78
CA PHE A 109 21.31 11.19 20.75
C PHE A 109 20.90 9.88 20.04
N ILE A 110 19.69 9.38 20.31
CA ILE A 110 19.14 8.19 19.64
C ILE A 110 18.96 8.45 18.15
N ALA A 111 18.34 9.58 17.77
CA ALA A 111 18.17 9.96 16.38
C ALA A 111 19.52 10.06 15.65
N LYS A 112 20.53 10.72 16.24
CA LYS A 112 21.89 10.78 15.66
C LYS A 112 22.52 9.41 15.47
N ARG A 113 22.34 8.50 16.42
CA ARG A 113 22.87 7.13 16.33
C ARG A 113 22.19 6.32 15.21
N ILE A 114 20.90 6.55 14.99
CA ILE A 114 20.12 5.96 13.90
C ILE A 114 20.62 6.49 12.56
N ILE A 115 20.68 7.81 12.42
CA ILE A 115 21.07 8.50 11.18
C ILE A 115 22.53 8.18 10.78
N ALA A 116 23.40 7.85 11.73
CA ALA A 116 24.77 7.42 11.45
C ALA A 116 24.87 6.03 10.75
N LYS A 117 23.74 5.33 10.55
CA LYS A 117 23.64 4.05 9.85
C LYS A 117 22.64 4.16 8.70
N ASN A 118 22.60 3.13 7.87
CA ASN A 118 21.54 2.91 6.90
C ASN A 118 20.16 3.04 7.56
N HIS A 119 19.34 3.97 7.07
CA HIS A 119 18.08 4.31 7.72
C HIS A 119 16.98 4.72 6.74
N ILE A 120 15.76 4.67 7.27
CA ILE A 120 14.54 5.22 6.67
C ILE A 120 14.24 6.56 7.34
N ALA A 121 14.03 7.60 6.56
CA ALA A 121 13.43 8.85 7.02
C ALA A 121 11.92 8.83 6.74
N VAL A 122 11.10 9.05 7.77
CA VAL A 122 9.64 9.15 7.67
C VAL A 122 9.21 10.56 8.06
N PHE A 123 8.48 11.24 7.17
CA PHE A 123 8.08 12.63 7.37
C PHE A 123 6.59 12.72 7.72
N GLY A 124 6.31 13.01 8.99
CA GLY A 124 5.00 13.11 9.61
C GLY A 124 4.55 11.83 10.33
N LEU A 125 3.59 11.95 11.23
CA LEU A 125 2.90 10.87 11.95
C LEU A 125 1.42 10.78 11.58
N GLY A 126 1.08 11.07 10.31
CA GLY A 126 -0.24 10.83 9.74
C GLY A 126 -0.57 9.33 9.64
N GLU A 127 -1.82 9.00 9.31
CA GLU A 127 -2.32 7.61 9.30
C GLU A 127 -1.52 6.67 8.40
N ILE A 128 -1.19 7.09 7.18
CA ILE A 128 -0.35 6.34 6.23
C ILE A 128 1.00 5.97 6.86
N ASN A 129 1.71 6.96 7.42
CA ASN A 129 3.01 6.73 8.03
C ASN A 129 2.92 5.87 9.28
N ARG A 130 1.86 6.02 10.07
CA ARG A 130 1.64 5.18 11.25
C ARG A 130 1.37 3.72 10.89
N ALA A 131 0.56 3.46 9.87
CA ALA A 131 0.33 2.11 9.36
C ALA A 131 1.64 1.44 8.92
N PHE A 132 2.46 2.17 8.18
CA PHE A 132 3.81 1.73 7.79
C PHE A 132 4.74 1.46 8.97
N LEU A 133 4.81 2.39 9.94
CA LEU A 133 5.64 2.22 11.13
C LEU A 133 5.19 1.03 11.98
N ASN A 134 3.88 0.82 12.09
CA ASN A 134 3.29 -0.30 12.82
C ASN A 134 3.59 -1.65 12.14
N SER A 135 3.59 -1.72 10.80
CA SER A 135 3.98 -2.95 10.11
C SER A 135 5.44 -3.31 10.38
N ILE A 136 6.35 -2.32 10.41
CA ILE A 136 7.76 -2.54 10.80
C ILE A 136 7.86 -3.14 12.20
N LEU A 137 7.06 -2.66 13.15
CA LEU A 137 7.06 -3.18 14.52
C LEU A 137 6.51 -4.61 14.62
N ASN A 138 5.51 -4.95 13.82
CA ASN A 138 4.88 -6.26 13.84
C ASN A 138 5.78 -7.35 13.22
N ASP A 139 6.52 -7.02 12.16
CA ASP A 139 7.54 -7.89 11.57
C ASP A 139 8.62 -8.32 12.57
N ASP A 140 9.04 -7.39 13.42
CA ASP A 140 10.07 -7.64 14.43
C ASP A 140 9.59 -8.59 15.53
N LYS A 141 8.28 -8.65 15.80
CA LYS A 141 7.69 -9.49 16.86
C LYS A 141 7.44 -10.94 16.43
N THR A 142 7.27 -11.21 15.14
CA THR A 142 6.94 -12.55 14.62
C THR A 142 8.17 -13.43 14.35
N LYS A 143 9.39 -12.86 14.43
CA LYS A 143 10.65 -13.59 14.22
C LYS A 143 11.25 -14.07 15.56
N ASP A 144 10.75 -15.18 16.06
CA ASP A 144 11.23 -15.88 17.28
C ASP A 144 12.64 -16.52 17.16
N SER A 145 13.35 -16.34 16.05
CA SER A 145 14.70 -16.88 15.89
C SER A 145 15.77 -15.91 16.39
N LYS A 146 16.44 -16.32 17.48
CA LYS A 146 17.64 -15.69 18.08
C LYS A 146 18.82 -15.42 17.11
N GLU A 147 18.71 -15.80 15.83
CA GLU A 147 19.74 -15.65 14.81
C GLU A 147 19.48 -14.52 13.80
N SER A 148 18.39 -13.76 13.90
CA SER A 148 18.18 -12.53 13.10
C SER A 148 17.89 -11.33 14.00
N LYS A 149 18.83 -11.01 14.89
CA LYS A 149 18.76 -9.82 15.76
C LYS A 149 19.03 -8.48 15.04
N ASN A 150 18.93 -8.46 13.71
CA ASN A 150 19.02 -7.28 12.86
C ASN A 150 18.36 -7.62 11.51
N SER A 151 17.16 -7.13 11.26
CA SER A 151 16.79 -6.67 9.92
C SER A 151 16.55 -5.16 10.01
N ASP A 152 17.58 -4.41 10.42
CA ASP A 152 18.49 -3.63 9.55
C ASP A 152 17.94 -2.29 9.02
N LEU A 153 16.69 -1.92 9.29
CA LEU A 153 16.20 -0.58 8.94
C LEU A 153 15.93 0.26 10.19
N MET A 154 16.97 0.96 10.61
CA MET A 154 16.82 2.02 11.61
C MET A 154 15.91 3.09 11.02
N THR A 155 14.97 3.61 11.80
CA THR A 155 13.99 4.57 11.28
C THR A 155 14.00 5.84 12.11
N VAL A 156 14.12 6.97 11.42
CA VAL A 156 13.97 8.31 11.98
C VAL A 156 12.68 8.93 11.48
N ILE A 157 11.95 9.56 12.38
CA ILE A 157 10.68 10.23 12.13
C ILE A 157 10.90 11.73 12.35
N ILE A 158 10.40 12.55 11.42
CA ILE A 158 10.39 14.00 11.54
C ILE A 158 8.93 14.45 11.55
N ASP A 159 8.48 15.06 12.64
CA ASP A 159 7.11 15.58 12.77
C ASP A 159 7.12 17.04 13.22
N SER A 160 6.31 17.88 12.57
CA SER A 160 6.24 19.31 12.85
C SER A 160 5.40 19.65 14.08
N ASP A 161 4.47 18.77 14.47
CA ASP A 161 3.58 18.98 15.61
C ASP A 161 4.19 18.41 16.89
N SER A 162 4.81 19.29 17.68
CA SER A 162 5.37 18.95 19.00
C SER A 162 4.36 18.38 19.99
N THR A 163 3.06 18.56 19.75
CA THR A 163 1.97 18.08 20.63
C THR A 163 1.34 16.78 20.15
N ASN A 164 1.82 16.22 19.04
CA ASN A 164 1.30 14.99 18.48
C ASN A 164 1.41 13.84 19.50
N SER A 165 0.28 13.24 19.84
CA SER A 165 0.16 12.21 20.89
C SER A 165 0.98 10.95 20.59
N TYR A 166 1.32 10.71 19.32
CA TYR A 166 2.04 9.51 18.88
C TYR A 166 3.57 9.63 19.02
N ILE A 167 4.12 10.83 19.27
CA ILE A 167 5.58 11.03 19.37
C ILE A 167 6.19 10.14 20.45
N ASP A 168 5.62 10.18 21.65
CA ASP A 168 6.16 9.44 22.79
C ASP A 168 5.92 7.93 22.65
N GLU A 169 4.87 7.53 21.95
CA GLU A 169 4.59 6.13 21.60
C GLU A 169 5.71 5.56 20.72
N TYR A 170 6.01 6.18 19.58
CA TYR A 170 7.05 5.69 18.67
C TYR A 170 8.46 5.82 19.26
N ARG A 171 8.73 6.87 20.05
CA ARG A 171 9.96 6.93 20.85
C ARG A 171 10.12 5.69 21.72
N GLN A 172 9.06 5.28 22.45
CA GLN A 172 9.10 4.09 23.30
C GLN A 172 9.38 2.80 22.53
N GLN A 173 8.94 2.73 21.27
CA GLN A 173 9.22 1.60 20.38
C GLN A 173 10.64 1.61 19.78
N GLY A 174 11.46 2.61 20.12
CA GLY A 174 12.87 2.70 19.73
C GLY A 174 13.15 3.54 18.50
N PHE A 175 12.14 4.20 17.92
CA PHE A 175 12.33 5.12 16.80
C PHE A 175 13.05 6.40 17.23
N GLY A 176 13.87 6.96 16.34
CA GLY A 176 14.41 8.30 16.51
C GLY A 176 13.35 9.31 16.08
N VAL A 177 12.85 10.17 16.99
CA VAL A 177 11.82 11.17 16.63
C VAL A 177 12.36 12.58 16.83
N ILE A 178 12.50 13.29 15.71
CA ILE A 178 12.89 14.69 15.63
C ILE A 178 11.63 15.54 15.49
N VAL A 179 11.49 16.54 16.36
CA VAL A 179 10.36 17.46 16.34
C VAL A 179 10.80 18.75 15.65
N GLY A 180 10.11 19.12 14.57
CA GLY A 180 10.37 20.32 13.80
C GLY A 180 9.79 20.24 12.38
N ASP A 181 9.69 21.40 11.74
CA ASP A 181 9.18 21.51 10.38
C ASP A 181 10.15 20.86 9.36
N ALA A 182 9.70 19.79 8.71
CA ALA A 182 10.45 19.09 7.69
C ALA A 182 10.83 19.96 6.47
N LEU A 183 10.09 21.05 6.21
CA LEU A 183 10.42 21.99 5.15
C LEU A 183 11.52 22.99 5.52
N SER A 184 11.86 23.08 6.81
CA SER A 184 12.92 23.98 7.27
C SER A 184 14.31 23.41 6.99
N SER A 185 15.22 24.26 6.53
CA SER A 185 16.60 23.85 6.20
C SER A 185 17.33 23.25 7.41
N THR A 186 17.04 23.76 8.61
CA THR A 186 17.66 23.31 9.86
C THR A 186 17.31 21.86 10.20
N GLN A 187 16.10 21.40 9.90
CA GLN A 187 15.69 20.01 10.17
C GLN A 187 16.23 19.06 9.10
N LEU A 188 16.27 19.49 7.83
CA LEU A 188 16.88 18.74 6.74
C LEU A 188 18.38 18.53 6.96
N GLU A 189 19.09 19.52 7.52
CA GLU A 189 20.51 19.40 7.90
C GLU A 189 20.79 18.40 9.02
N LEU A 190 19.78 17.94 9.77
CA LEU A 190 19.97 16.91 10.79
C LEU A 190 20.05 15.51 10.19
N LEU A 191 19.55 15.31 8.96
CA LEU A 191 19.60 14.03 8.26
C LEU A 191 20.98 13.80 7.66
N ASN A 192 21.38 12.54 7.57
CA ASN A 192 22.58 12.12 6.85
C ASN A 192 22.14 11.44 5.55
N TYR A 193 22.19 12.18 4.45
CA TYR A 193 21.75 11.68 3.17
C TYR A 193 22.68 10.60 2.59
N GLU A 194 23.94 10.50 3.04
CA GLU A 194 24.86 9.42 2.61
C GLU A 194 24.43 8.04 3.10
N THR A 195 23.63 7.97 4.16
CA THR A 195 23.15 6.72 4.76
C THR A 195 21.62 6.59 4.68
N MET A 196 20.95 7.48 3.97
CA MET A 196 19.50 7.46 3.82
C MET A 196 19.12 6.57 2.63
N ASP A 197 18.65 5.36 2.94
CA ASP A 197 18.22 4.40 1.92
C ASP A 197 16.82 4.76 1.40
N TYR A 198 15.94 5.22 2.29
CA TYR A 198 14.54 5.54 1.97
C TYR A 198 14.08 6.85 2.61
N ALA A 199 13.23 7.58 1.91
CA ALA A 199 12.47 8.71 2.46
C ALA A 199 10.98 8.54 2.12
N LEU A 200 10.16 8.31 3.16
CA LEU A 200 8.71 8.21 3.06
C LEU A 200 8.06 9.57 3.39
N ILE A 201 7.41 10.17 2.40
CA ILE A 201 6.83 11.51 2.45
C ILE A 201 5.32 11.41 2.31
N ALA A 202 4.59 11.57 3.42
CA ALA A 202 3.13 11.61 3.44
C ALA A 202 2.63 12.57 4.55
N LEU A 203 2.78 13.87 4.30
CA LEU A 203 2.42 14.97 5.21
C LEU A 203 0.96 15.43 5.05
N GLY A 204 0.11 14.62 4.39
CA GLY A 204 -1.32 14.89 4.20
C GLY A 204 -1.64 15.97 3.16
N ASN A 205 -0.66 16.52 2.45
CA ASN A 205 -0.86 17.52 1.42
C ASN A 205 0.10 17.32 0.24
N ASP A 206 -0.44 17.11 -0.96
CA ASP A 206 0.34 16.85 -2.18
C ASP A 206 1.39 17.93 -2.46
N ARG A 207 1.07 19.21 -2.25
CA ARG A 207 2.02 20.31 -2.52
C ARG A 207 3.19 20.28 -1.54
N ILE A 208 2.92 20.05 -0.26
CA ILE A 208 3.96 19.94 0.79
C ILE A 208 4.82 18.70 0.52
N ASN A 209 4.20 17.58 0.14
CA ASN A 209 4.91 16.34 -0.20
C ASN A 209 5.87 16.54 -1.38
N ILE A 210 5.39 17.18 -2.46
CA ILE A 210 6.20 17.51 -3.64
C ILE A 210 7.32 18.49 -3.28
N GLU A 211 7.03 19.56 -2.53
CA GLU A 211 8.05 20.54 -2.13
C GLU A 211 9.18 19.90 -1.32
N LEU A 212 8.83 19.05 -0.35
CA LEU A 212 9.81 18.32 0.45
C LEU A 212 10.64 17.36 -0.41
N ALA A 213 9.99 16.62 -1.32
CA ALA A 213 10.69 15.72 -2.23
C ALA A 213 11.71 16.49 -3.10
N ILE A 214 11.33 17.64 -3.66
CA ILE A 214 12.23 18.51 -4.43
C ILE A 214 13.40 19.00 -3.56
N LYS A 215 13.15 19.43 -2.32
CA LYS A 215 14.22 19.86 -1.39
C LYS A 215 15.22 18.75 -1.12
N ILE A 216 14.75 17.51 -0.91
CA ILE A 216 15.63 16.35 -0.70
C ILE A 216 16.43 16.03 -1.96
N ILE A 217 15.79 16.04 -3.14
CA ILE A 217 16.47 15.80 -4.42
C ILE A 217 17.59 16.83 -4.65
N ASN A 218 17.29 18.11 -4.45
CA ASN A 218 18.27 19.18 -4.61
C ASN A 218 19.43 19.03 -3.61
N LYS A 219 19.14 18.66 -2.36
CA LYS A 219 20.17 18.43 -1.34
C LYS A 219 21.12 17.29 -1.71
N ILE A 220 20.58 16.15 -2.15
CA ILE A 220 21.36 14.99 -2.63
C ILE A 220 22.25 15.39 -3.82
N LYS A 221 21.71 16.20 -4.73
CA LYS A 221 22.43 16.69 -5.91
C LYS A 221 23.55 17.67 -5.57
N ASP A 222 23.23 18.69 -4.78
CA ASP A 222 24.17 19.76 -4.41
C ASP A 222 25.37 19.19 -3.64
N GLU A 223 25.14 18.18 -2.81
CA GLU A 223 26.18 17.48 -2.04
C GLU A 223 26.84 16.31 -2.80
N GLN A 224 26.41 16.02 -4.04
CA GLN A 224 26.94 14.95 -4.89
C GLN A 224 26.94 13.57 -4.21
N ILE A 225 25.85 13.27 -3.52
CA ILE A 225 25.69 12.00 -2.80
C ILE A 225 25.42 10.88 -3.80
N ASN A 226 26.24 9.83 -3.72
CA ASN A 226 26.20 8.68 -4.63
C ASN A 226 25.40 7.49 -4.06
N THR A 227 24.94 7.59 -2.81
CA THR A 227 24.13 6.54 -2.19
C THR A 227 22.81 6.42 -2.93
N PRO A 228 22.39 5.21 -3.35
CA PRO A 228 21.07 5.02 -3.95
C PRO A 228 19.98 5.31 -2.91
N THR A 229 19.17 6.32 -3.16
CA THR A 229 18.09 6.73 -2.24
C THR A 229 16.75 6.61 -2.94
N ARG A 230 15.79 5.93 -2.31
CA ARG A 230 14.41 5.82 -2.80
C ARG A 230 13.48 6.78 -2.07
N LEU A 231 12.89 7.71 -2.81
CA LEU A 231 11.85 8.61 -2.32
C LEU A 231 10.47 8.00 -2.60
N ILE A 232 9.64 7.92 -1.58
CA ILE A 232 8.29 7.38 -1.64
C ILE A 232 7.34 8.49 -1.27
N VAL A 233 6.69 9.07 -2.28
CA VAL A 233 5.96 10.33 -2.17
C VAL A 233 4.48 10.09 -2.35
N HIS A 234 3.69 10.46 -1.34
CA HIS A 234 2.24 10.44 -1.44
C HIS A 234 1.76 11.63 -2.29
N ILE A 235 1.07 11.35 -3.39
CA ILE A 235 0.45 12.34 -4.28
C ILE A 235 -0.90 11.78 -4.72
N SER A 236 -1.98 12.42 -4.27
CA SER A 236 -3.35 12.00 -4.57
C SER A 236 -3.85 12.54 -5.91
N ASN A 237 -3.49 13.77 -6.26
CA ASN A 237 -3.88 14.41 -7.52
C ASN A 237 -3.05 13.90 -8.71
N ASN A 238 -3.72 13.44 -9.75
CA ASN A 238 -3.09 12.82 -10.92
C ASN A 238 -2.29 13.82 -11.76
N GLU A 239 -2.78 15.04 -11.93
CA GLU A 239 -2.13 16.07 -12.75
C GLU A 239 -0.82 16.51 -12.10
N LEU A 240 -0.83 16.75 -10.79
CA LEU A 240 0.36 17.06 -10.00
C LEU A 240 1.35 15.91 -10.04
N ARG A 241 0.89 14.66 -9.97
CA ARG A 241 1.74 13.47 -10.09
C ARG A 241 2.43 13.40 -11.45
N GLU A 242 1.69 13.64 -12.54
CA GLU A 242 2.24 13.68 -13.90
C GLU A 242 3.27 14.80 -14.07
N ILE A 243 2.94 16.03 -13.65
CA ILE A 243 3.87 17.17 -13.70
C ILE A 243 5.13 16.88 -12.87
N PHE A 244 4.96 16.28 -11.69
CA PHE A 244 6.08 15.89 -10.83
C PHE A 244 7.04 14.95 -11.57
N HIS A 245 6.53 13.90 -12.23
CA HIS A 245 7.34 12.98 -13.02
C HIS A 245 7.97 13.62 -14.26
N GLN A 246 7.23 14.47 -14.98
CA GLN A 246 7.71 15.05 -16.24
C GLN A 246 8.76 16.16 -16.03
N GLU A 247 8.49 17.09 -15.11
CA GLU A 247 9.27 18.33 -14.98
C GLU A 247 10.35 18.26 -13.90
N PHE A 248 10.20 17.40 -12.89
CA PHE A 248 11.10 17.38 -11.73
C PHE A 248 11.93 16.11 -11.63
N ILE A 249 11.53 15.01 -12.28
CA ILE A 249 12.25 13.73 -12.22
C ILE A 249 13.08 13.50 -13.48
N LEU A 250 12.50 13.68 -14.67
CA LEU A 250 13.23 13.48 -15.93
C LEU A 250 14.51 14.34 -16.05
N PRO A 251 14.57 15.60 -15.57
CA PRO A 251 15.80 16.39 -15.62
C PRO A 251 16.88 15.97 -14.60
N VAL A 252 16.57 15.02 -13.69
CA VAL A 252 17.43 14.58 -12.59
C VAL A 252 18.23 13.31 -12.93
N GLN A 253 17.93 12.65 -14.05
CA GLN A 253 18.71 11.49 -14.54
C GLN A 253 20.09 11.94 -15.09
N ASP A 254 21.00 12.30 -14.18
CA ASP A 254 22.45 12.34 -14.39
C ASP A 254 23.02 10.98 -13.99
N ASP A 255 23.90 10.39 -14.81
CA ASP A 255 24.45 9.03 -14.61
C ASP A 255 25.16 8.83 -13.25
N LYS A 256 25.44 9.93 -12.52
CA LYS A 256 26.12 9.93 -11.22
C LYS A 256 25.20 9.86 -10.00
N ILE A 257 23.95 10.33 -10.09
CA ILE A 257 23.05 10.44 -8.93
C ILE A 257 21.95 9.37 -9.04
N GLN A 258 21.86 8.48 -8.06
CA GLN A 258 20.91 7.37 -8.04
C GLN A 258 19.72 7.67 -7.13
N ILE A 259 18.86 8.61 -7.54
CA ILE A 259 17.59 8.86 -6.85
C ILE A 259 16.47 8.10 -7.57
N ASP A 260 15.83 7.20 -6.85
CA ASP A 260 14.62 6.53 -7.28
C ASP A 260 13.39 7.20 -6.66
N ILE A 261 12.32 7.35 -7.44
CA ILE A 261 11.09 8.01 -6.99
C ILE A 261 9.89 7.14 -7.31
N LYS A 262 9.20 6.76 -6.24
CA LYS A 262 7.90 6.11 -6.24
C LYS A 262 6.85 7.12 -5.80
N THR A 263 5.79 7.24 -6.58
CA THR A 263 4.60 8.01 -6.18
C THR A 263 3.44 7.05 -5.91
N PHE A 264 2.65 7.31 -4.89
CA PHE A 264 1.47 6.52 -4.55
C PHE A 264 0.32 7.41 -4.09
N SER A 265 -0.91 6.91 -4.17
CA SER A 265 -2.13 7.62 -3.75
C SER A 265 -2.95 6.72 -2.84
N PHE A 266 -3.59 7.30 -1.84
CA PHE A 266 -4.46 6.53 -0.94
C PHE A 266 -5.62 5.87 -1.70
N TYR A 267 -6.29 6.65 -2.55
CA TYR A 267 -7.45 6.19 -3.31
C TYR A 267 -7.09 5.10 -4.34
N ASP A 268 -5.92 5.20 -4.96
CA ASP A 268 -5.44 4.19 -5.91
C ASP A 268 -5.10 2.86 -5.20
N GLU A 269 -4.49 2.92 -4.01
CA GLU A 269 -4.18 1.72 -3.22
C GLU A 269 -5.45 1.08 -2.64
N CYS A 270 -6.47 1.86 -2.24
CA CYS A 270 -7.79 1.30 -1.86
C CYS A 270 -8.49 0.60 -3.03
N SER A 271 -8.49 1.22 -4.22
CA SER A 271 -9.08 0.61 -5.41
C SER A 271 -8.36 -0.67 -5.81
N LYS A 272 -7.03 -0.68 -5.68
CA LYS A 272 -6.21 -1.86 -5.92
C LYS A 272 -6.57 -2.99 -4.96
N ASP A 273 -6.64 -2.73 -3.65
CA ASP A 273 -7.03 -3.72 -2.65
C ASP A 273 -8.42 -4.33 -2.96
N LEU A 274 -9.37 -3.51 -3.39
CA LEU A 274 -10.70 -3.97 -3.82
C LEU A 274 -10.60 -4.99 -4.98
N PHE A 275 -9.91 -4.65 -6.08
CA PHE A 275 -9.90 -5.45 -7.31
C PHE A 275 -8.88 -6.59 -7.32
N GLU A 276 -7.88 -6.57 -6.44
CA GLU A 276 -7.01 -7.72 -6.24
C GLU A 276 -7.74 -8.89 -5.57
N ASN A 277 -8.68 -8.57 -4.69
CA ASN A 277 -9.43 -9.54 -3.90
C ASN A 277 -10.80 -9.87 -4.49
N ASN A 278 -11.30 -9.09 -5.45
CA ASN A 278 -12.66 -9.25 -6.00
C ASN A 278 -12.69 -9.11 -7.52
N ASN A 279 -13.34 -10.07 -8.19
CA ASN A 279 -13.60 -10.00 -9.62
C ASN A 279 -14.81 -9.09 -9.91
N LEU A 280 -14.73 -8.31 -10.99
CA LEU A 280 -15.85 -7.48 -11.48
C LEU A 280 -17.08 -8.30 -11.89
N MET A 281 -16.86 -9.46 -12.51
CA MET A 281 -17.92 -10.24 -13.14
C MET A 281 -17.91 -11.67 -12.62
N GLN A 282 -19.09 -12.27 -12.50
CA GLN A 282 -19.22 -13.68 -12.12
C GLN A 282 -18.94 -14.60 -13.32
N SER A 283 -18.44 -15.80 -13.07
CA SER A 283 -17.99 -16.72 -14.12
C SER A 283 -19.10 -17.13 -15.11
N GLU A 284 -20.35 -17.11 -14.68
CA GLU A 284 -21.53 -17.40 -15.52
C GLU A 284 -21.61 -16.47 -16.73
N TYR A 285 -21.34 -15.17 -16.54
CA TYR A 285 -21.41 -14.14 -17.59
C TYR A 285 -20.23 -14.18 -18.57
N LEU A 286 -19.10 -14.78 -18.18
CA LEU A 286 -17.92 -14.90 -19.07
C LEU A 286 -18.17 -15.78 -20.29
N SER A 287 -19.19 -16.63 -20.23
CA SER A 287 -19.57 -17.54 -21.31
C SER A 287 -20.61 -16.95 -22.27
N THR A 288 -21.26 -15.85 -21.89
CA THR A 288 -22.32 -15.20 -22.66
C THR A 288 -21.92 -13.78 -23.04
N ASN A 289 -22.75 -13.10 -23.83
CA ASN A 289 -22.62 -11.66 -24.10
C ASN A 289 -23.63 -10.83 -23.28
N ASP A 290 -24.17 -11.42 -22.20
CA ASP A 290 -25.17 -10.76 -21.36
C ASP A 290 -24.57 -9.52 -20.69
N SER A 291 -25.41 -8.49 -20.56
CA SER A 291 -25.07 -7.29 -19.82
C SER A 291 -25.10 -7.53 -18.32
N PHE A 292 -24.27 -6.83 -17.57
CA PHE A 292 -24.30 -6.81 -16.12
C PHE A 292 -24.21 -5.38 -15.59
N LYS A 293 -24.62 -5.18 -14.33
CA LYS A 293 -24.70 -3.87 -13.71
C LYS A 293 -23.83 -3.77 -12.47
N SER A 294 -23.28 -2.59 -12.25
CA SER A 294 -22.68 -2.18 -10.98
C SER A 294 -23.23 -0.83 -10.55
N VAL A 295 -23.35 -0.63 -9.24
CA VAL A 295 -23.72 0.66 -8.65
C VAL A 295 -22.50 1.26 -7.96
N VAL A 296 -22.27 2.55 -8.16
CA VAL A 296 -21.24 3.33 -7.44
C VAL A 296 -21.94 4.39 -6.60
N LEU A 297 -21.74 4.31 -5.28
CA LEU A 297 -22.30 5.21 -4.27
C LEU A 297 -21.18 6.08 -3.69
N GLY A 298 -21.24 7.38 -3.97
CA GLY A 298 -20.19 8.34 -3.61
C GLY A 298 -19.76 9.18 -4.82
N ASN A 299 -19.16 10.34 -4.54
CA ASN A 299 -18.77 11.32 -5.55
C ASN A 299 -17.36 11.91 -5.30
N GLY A 300 -16.56 11.25 -4.45
CA GLY A 300 -15.23 11.69 -4.06
C GLY A 300 -14.10 11.09 -4.88
N ASN A 301 -12.87 11.25 -4.39
CA ASN A 301 -11.68 10.72 -5.06
C ASN A 301 -11.63 9.19 -5.04
N LEU A 302 -12.14 8.55 -3.97
CA LEU A 302 -12.20 7.09 -3.90
C LEU A 302 -13.11 6.52 -4.99
N ALA A 303 -14.30 7.10 -5.17
CA ALA A 303 -15.23 6.74 -6.22
C ALA A 303 -14.59 6.90 -7.61
N LEU A 304 -13.85 7.99 -7.83
CA LEU A 304 -13.14 8.23 -9.08
C LEU A 304 -12.05 7.19 -9.35
N SER A 305 -11.22 6.83 -8.37
CA SER A 305 -10.20 5.77 -8.52
C SER A 305 -10.82 4.41 -8.82
N ILE A 306 -11.93 4.06 -8.16
CA ILE A 306 -12.68 2.83 -8.44
C ILE A 306 -13.21 2.82 -9.88
N ILE A 307 -13.78 3.92 -10.36
CA ILE A 307 -14.29 4.04 -11.73
C ILE A 307 -13.16 3.93 -12.75
N LYS A 308 -12.00 4.54 -12.49
CA LYS A 308 -10.79 4.40 -13.33
C LYS A 308 -10.40 2.92 -13.50
N ASP A 309 -10.37 2.15 -12.41
CA ASP A 309 -10.08 0.72 -12.47
C ASP A 309 -11.22 -0.10 -13.11
N ILE A 310 -12.49 0.24 -12.89
CA ILE A 310 -13.61 -0.41 -13.59
C ILE A 310 -13.49 -0.23 -15.10
N LEU A 311 -13.21 0.99 -15.58
CA LEU A 311 -13.02 1.28 -17.01
C LEU A 311 -11.86 0.47 -17.60
N LEU A 312 -10.77 0.31 -16.84
CA LEU A 312 -9.63 -0.50 -17.25
C LEU A 312 -9.97 -2.01 -17.31
N LEU A 313 -10.72 -2.50 -16.33
CA LEU A 313 -10.97 -3.93 -16.13
C LEU A 313 -12.19 -4.46 -16.90
N SER A 314 -13.07 -3.59 -17.42
CA SER A 314 -14.31 -3.96 -18.14
C SER A 314 -14.11 -4.43 -19.58
N ASN A 315 -13.00 -5.11 -19.85
CA ASN A 315 -12.64 -5.70 -21.13
C ASN A 315 -12.78 -7.23 -21.05
N PHE A 316 -13.81 -7.78 -21.71
CA PHE A 316 -14.20 -9.20 -21.62
C PHE A 316 -14.32 -9.88 -23.00
N PRO A 317 -14.09 -11.21 -23.08
CA PRO A 317 -14.02 -11.95 -24.36
C PRO A 317 -15.25 -11.84 -25.26
N ASN A 318 -16.44 -11.68 -24.67
CA ASN A 318 -17.70 -11.63 -25.41
C ASN A 318 -18.29 -10.23 -25.50
N LYS A 319 -17.50 -9.19 -25.19
CA LYS A 319 -17.93 -7.78 -25.21
C LYS A 319 -19.17 -7.52 -24.35
N ASN A 320 -19.25 -8.19 -23.20
CA ASN A 320 -20.32 -7.99 -22.22
C ASN A 320 -20.48 -6.49 -21.92
N LYS A 321 -21.71 -5.99 -21.98
CA LYS A 321 -22.02 -4.61 -21.63
C LYS A 321 -22.02 -4.43 -20.10
N HIS A 322 -21.22 -3.51 -19.60
CA HIS A 322 -21.17 -3.13 -18.20
C HIS A 322 -21.88 -1.79 -18.01
N VAL A 323 -23.05 -1.81 -17.35
CA VAL A 323 -23.79 -0.60 -17.01
C VAL A 323 -23.43 -0.16 -15.59
N ILE A 324 -22.85 1.03 -15.46
CA ILE A 324 -22.44 1.62 -14.20
C ILE A 324 -23.49 2.66 -13.79
N THR A 325 -24.27 2.37 -12.76
CA THR A 325 -25.24 3.32 -12.20
C THR A 325 -24.57 4.16 -11.11
N LEU A 326 -24.41 5.46 -11.34
CA LEU A 326 -23.93 6.42 -10.35
C LEU A 326 -25.11 6.94 -9.52
N ILE A 327 -25.04 6.80 -8.20
CA ILE A 327 -26.09 7.29 -7.30
C ILE A 327 -25.46 8.14 -6.20
N ASP A 328 -25.72 9.44 -6.28
CA ASP A 328 -25.36 10.45 -5.28
C ASP A 328 -26.25 11.68 -5.46
N GLN A 329 -26.30 12.58 -4.47
CA GLN A 329 -27.00 13.86 -4.61
C GLN A 329 -26.41 14.76 -5.71
N ASN A 330 -25.12 14.63 -6.01
CA ASN A 330 -24.36 15.41 -6.99
C ASN A 330 -23.87 14.53 -8.15
N SER A 331 -24.57 13.44 -8.48
CA SER A 331 -24.10 12.44 -9.46
C SER A 331 -23.90 13.00 -10.88
N LYS A 332 -24.63 14.04 -11.29
CA LYS A 332 -24.41 14.70 -12.59
C LYS A 332 -23.08 15.45 -12.65
N GLU A 333 -22.78 16.23 -11.63
CA GLU A 333 -21.50 16.95 -11.53
C GLU A 333 -20.34 15.95 -11.44
N PHE A 334 -20.52 14.89 -10.65
CA PHE A 334 -19.54 13.82 -10.55
C PHE A 334 -19.30 13.11 -11.89
N PHE A 335 -20.35 12.89 -12.70
CA PHE A 335 -20.19 12.30 -14.03
C PHE A 335 -19.37 13.19 -14.98
N GLU A 336 -19.56 14.51 -14.93
CA GLU A 336 -18.71 15.43 -15.70
C GLU A 336 -17.26 15.40 -15.20
N ASN A 337 -17.04 15.31 -13.88
CA ASN A 337 -15.70 15.09 -13.33
C ASN A 337 -15.07 13.78 -13.83
N ILE A 338 -15.82 12.67 -13.85
CA ILE A 338 -15.35 11.39 -14.42
C ILE A 338 -14.92 11.60 -15.87
N LYS A 339 -15.71 12.25 -16.72
CA LYS A 339 -15.34 12.48 -18.12
C LYS A 339 -14.04 13.26 -18.25
N LEU A 340 -13.88 14.32 -17.46
CA LEU A 340 -12.68 15.16 -17.47
C LEU A 340 -11.43 14.37 -17.03
N GLU A 341 -11.56 13.62 -15.93
CA GLU A 341 -10.45 12.92 -15.26
C GLU A 341 -10.07 11.59 -15.89
N THR A 342 -10.95 11.01 -16.70
CA THR A 342 -10.77 9.68 -17.33
C THR A 342 -10.78 9.73 -18.86
N TYR A 343 -11.06 10.90 -19.44
CA TYR A 343 -11.27 11.07 -20.87
C TYR A 343 -12.33 10.10 -21.44
N TYR A 344 -13.32 9.74 -20.61
CA TYR A 344 -14.36 8.79 -20.98
C TYR A 344 -15.18 9.31 -22.17
N ASP A 345 -15.28 8.46 -23.20
CA ASP A 345 -16.14 8.61 -24.35
C ASP A 345 -16.66 7.24 -24.77
N GLN A 346 -17.92 7.16 -25.22
CA GLN A 346 -18.55 5.88 -25.57
C GLN A 346 -17.83 5.16 -26.73
N LYS A 347 -17.14 5.88 -27.62
CA LYS A 347 -16.35 5.26 -28.69
C LYS A 347 -15.04 4.68 -28.17
N LYS A 348 -14.43 5.32 -27.17
CA LYS A 348 -13.20 4.86 -26.51
C LYS A 348 -13.47 3.65 -25.59
N PHE A 349 -14.64 3.61 -24.94
CA PHE A 349 -15.05 2.56 -24.01
C PHE A 349 -16.41 1.94 -24.44
N PRO A 350 -16.46 1.20 -25.56
CA PRO A 350 -17.72 0.76 -26.16
C PRO A 350 -18.52 -0.23 -25.31
N THR A 351 -17.88 -0.93 -24.37
CA THR A 351 -18.53 -1.92 -23.49
C THR A 351 -19.08 -1.31 -22.20
N VAL A 352 -18.77 -0.05 -21.89
CA VAL A 352 -19.17 0.60 -20.63
C VAL A 352 -20.18 1.70 -20.89
N GLU A 353 -21.26 1.70 -20.13
CA GLU A 353 -22.33 2.70 -20.19
C GLU A 353 -22.61 3.24 -18.78
N PHE A 354 -23.01 4.51 -18.68
CA PHE A 354 -23.33 5.14 -17.40
C PHE A 354 -24.82 5.48 -17.30
N GLU A 355 -25.41 5.13 -16.16
CA GLU A 355 -26.73 5.60 -15.73
C GLU A 355 -26.56 6.55 -14.54
N ILE A 356 -27.25 7.68 -14.53
CA ILE A 356 -27.06 8.72 -13.51
C ILE A 356 -28.37 8.88 -12.73
N ILE A 357 -28.31 8.69 -11.42
CA ILE A 357 -29.44 8.86 -10.51
C ILE A 357 -29.06 9.90 -9.46
N GLU A 358 -29.78 11.00 -9.40
CA GLU A 358 -29.64 12.00 -8.33
C GLU A 358 -30.49 11.61 -7.13
N SER A 359 -29.86 11.02 -6.12
CA SER A 359 -30.56 10.54 -4.92
C SER A 359 -29.65 10.61 -3.71
N ASN A 360 -30.21 11.03 -2.57
CA ASN A 360 -29.50 11.12 -1.31
C ASN A 360 -29.83 9.90 -0.46
N TRP A 361 -28.81 9.16 -0.03
CA TRP A 361 -29.00 7.94 0.76
C TRP A 361 -29.65 8.19 2.14
N LYS A 362 -29.60 9.42 2.65
CA LYS A 362 -30.34 9.83 3.86
C LYS A 362 -31.85 9.93 3.63
N SER A 363 -32.31 9.87 2.37
CA SER A 363 -33.73 9.88 2.00
C SER A 363 -34.32 8.47 1.97
N PRO A 364 -35.53 8.23 2.55
CA PRO A 364 -36.20 6.94 2.44
C PRO A 364 -36.50 6.48 1.01
N ASN A 365 -36.58 7.40 0.04
CA ASN A 365 -36.85 7.06 -1.36
C ASN A 365 -35.64 6.41 -2.05
N PHE A 366 -34.41 6.69 -1.59
CA PHE A 366 -33.21 6.03 -2.09
C PHE A 366 -33.32 4.51 -2.03
N TYR A 367 -33.84 3.96 -0.93
CA TYR A 367 -33.97 2.51 -0.75
C TYR A 367 -35.13 1.89 -1.56
N LYS A 368 -35.86 2.67 -2.34
CA LYS A 368 -36.92 2.22 -3.25
C LYS A 368 -36.48 2.22 -4.71
N GLU A 369 -35.25 2.63 -5.02
CA GLU A 369 -34.73 2.59 -6.38
C GLU A 369 -34.68 1.15 -6.89
N ASN A 370 -35.25 0.92 -8.09
CA ASN A 370 -35.42 -0.43 -8.65
C ASN A 370 -34.08 -1.15 -8.88
N ILE A 371 -33.00 -0.38 -9.10
CA ILE A 371 -31.66 -0.90 -9.37
C ILE A 371 -31.16 -1.86 -8.28
N PHE A 372 -31.47 -1.59 -7.00
CA PHE A 372 -31.01 -2.43 -5.88
C PHE A 372 -31.62 -3.84 -5.89
N THR A 373 -32.70 -4.05 -6.64
CA THR A 373 -33.38 -5.34 -6.80
C THR A 373 -33.22 -5.92 -8.20
N ASP A 374 -32.41 -5.29 -9.06
CA ASP A 374 -32.13 -5.78 -10.40
C ASP A 374 -31.38 -7.12 -10.34
N LYS A 375 -31.81 -8.09 -11.15
CA LYS A 375 -31.23 -9.43 -11.21
C LYS A 375 -29.81 -9.42 -11.80
N ASP A 376 -29.50 -8.42 -12.64
CA ASP A 376 -28.22 -8.28 -13.33
C ASP A 376 -27.25 -7.38 -12.55
N LEU A 377 -27.66 -6.87 -11.37
CA LEU A 377 -26.79 -6.12 -10.45
C LEU A 377 -25.84 -7.07 -9.72
N LEU A 378 -24.57 -7.02 -10.11
CA LEU A 378 -23.53 -7.88 -9.53
C LEU A 378 -22.83 -7.21 -8.36
N ASN A 379 -22.54 -5.91 -8.43
CA ASN A 379 -21.74 -5.22 -7.42
C ASN A 379 -22.33 -3.86 -7.03
N ILE A 380 -22.26 -3.53 -5.75
CA ILE A 380 -22.44 -2.18 -5.23
C ILE A 380 -21.13 -1.77 -4.58
N TYR A 381 -20.58 -0.63 -5.00
CA TYR A 381 -19.39 -0.02 -4.43
C TYR A 381 -19.80 1.21 -3.62
N ILE A 382 -19.54 1.19 -2.32
CA ILE A 382 -19.77 2.32 -1.41
C ILE A 382 -18.42 2.96 -1.11
N CYS A 383 -18.22 4.14 -1.68
CA CYS A 383 -16.90 4.74 -1.83
C CYS A 383 -16.92 6.25 -1.61
N TYR A 384 -17.60 6.68 -0.55
CA TYR A 384 -17.37 8.02 0.01
C TYR A 384 -15.96 8.07 0.60
N ASP A 385 -15.33 9.24 0.50
CA ASP A 385 -14.00 9.49 1.10
C ASP A 385 -14.06 9.47 2.64
N ASP A 386 -15.25 9.61 3.21
CA ASP A 386 -15.53 9.48 4.64
C ASP A 386 -16.01 8.05 4.98
N GLU A 387 -15.28 7.37 5.86
CA GLU A 387 -15.56 6.00 6.30
C GLU A 387 -16.92 5.88 7.00
N GLU A 388 -17.31 6.87 7.82
CA GLU A 388 -18.55 6.81 8.60
C GLU A 388 -19.77 6.72 7.68
N ASN A 389 -19.79 7.50 6.60
CA ASN A 389 -20.84 7.39 5.56
C ASN A 389 -20.87 6.01 4.91
N ASN A 390 -19.71 5.41 4.61
CA ASN A 390 -19.63 4.08 4.00
C ASN A 390 -20.25 3.01 4.90
N VAL A 391 -19.87 2.99 6.18
CA VAL A 391 -20.37 2.02 7.16
C VAL A 391 -21.87 2.18 7.38
N ASN A 392 -22.34 3.41 7.61
CA ASN A 392 -23.75 3.69 7.84
C ASN A 392 -24.61 3.26 6.64
N LEU A 393 -24.19 3.60 5.43
CA LEU A 393 -24.94 3.24 4.22
C LEU A 393 -24.95 1.72 3.97
N ALA A 394 -23.83 1.04 4.19
CA ALA A 394 -23.77 -0.42 4.10
C ALA A 394 -24.79 -1.08 5.06
N MET A 395 -24.86 -0.59 6.30
CA MET A 395 -25.80 -1.12 7.30
C MET A 395 -27.26 -0.83 6.93
N GLU A 396 -27.56 0.35 6.40
CA GLU A 396 -28.92 0.69 5.94
C GLU A 396 -29.36 -0.17 4.73
N LEU A 397 -28.48 -0.38 3.74
CA LEU A 397 -28.73 -1.27 2.61
C LEU A 397 -29.00 -2.71 3.07
N LYS A 398 -28.19 -3.21 4.02
CA LYS A 398 -28.40 -4.51 4.65
C LYS A 398 -29.79 -4.62 5.27
N ASN A 399 -30.13 -3.69 6.16
CA ASN A 399 -31.32 -3.77 6.98
C ASN A 399 -32.61 -3.52 6.18
N ARG A 400 -32.58 -2.63 5.19
CA ARG A 400 -33.78 -2.25 4.42
C ARG A 400 -34.04 -3.13 3.22
N ILE A 401 -32.99 -3.57 2.52
CA ILE A 401 -33.08 -4.26 1.23
C ILE A 401 -32.64 -5.73 1.38
N TYR A 402 -31.37 -5.97 1.70
CA TYR A 402 -30.78 -7.31 1.53
C TYR A 402 -31.12 -8.31 2.63
N THR A 403 -31.66 -7.87 3.77
CA THR A 403 -32.28 -8.77 4.75
C THR A 403 -33.54 -9.45 4.19
N LYS A 404 -34.25 -8.79 3.26
CA LYS A 404 -35.49 -9.30 2.64
C LYS A 404 -35.23 -9.98 1.31
N PHE A 405 -34.17 -9.59 0.60
CA PHE A 405 -33.85 -10.06 -0.75
C PHE A 405 -32.70 -11.08 -0.74
N THR A 406 -32.91 -12.20 -0.04
CA THR A 406 -31.86 -13.19 0.26
C THR A 406 -31.34 -13.95 -0.95
N SER A 407 -32.13 -14.03 -2.03
CA SER A 407 -31.77 -14.71 -3.28
C SER A 407 -30.85 -13.90 -4.21
N SER A 408 -30.59 -12.63 -3.92
CA SER A 408 -29.71 -11.81 -4.76
C SER A 408 -28.29 -12.34 -4.78
N LYS A 409 -27.58 -12.29 -5.91
CA LYS A 409 -26.14 -12.56 -5.98
C LYS A 409 -25.28 -11.29 -5.83
N THR A 410 -25.89 -10.12 -5.61
CA THR A 410 -25.19 -8.83 -5.49
C THR A 410 -24.19 -8.84 -4.34
N LYS A 411 -22.95 -8.43 -4.61
CA LYS A 411 -21.92 -8.18 -3.62
C LYS A 411 -21.89 -6.69 -3.27
N ILE A 412 -21.69 -6.39 -1.99
CA ILE A 412 -21.63 -5.01 -1.48
C ILE A 412 -20.24 -4.78 -0.92
N HIS A 413 -19.50 -3.93 -1.60
CA HIS A 413 -18.13 -3.54 -1.27
C HIS A 413 -18.17 -2.15 -0.65
N PHE A 414 -17.53 -1.94 0.50
CA PHE A 414 -17.51 -0.62 1.14
C PHE A 414 -16.19 -0.34 1.85
N GLY A 415 -15.71 0.89 1.73
CA GLY A 415 -14.43 1.31 2.29
C GLY A 415 -14.47 1.39 3.81
N ILE A 416 -13.57 0.66 4.48
CA ILE A 416 -13.22 0.83 5.90
C ILE A 416 -11.70 0.91 5.96
N PHE A 417 -11.20 2.08 6.32
CA PHE A 417 -9.80 2.46 6.26
C PHE A 417 -9.09 2.22 7.60
N SER A 418 -9.73 2.53 8.72
CA SER A 418 -9.12 2.38 10.04
C SER A 418 -9.44 1.01 10.66
N GLU A 419 -8.50 0.46 11.42
CA GLU A 419 -8.75 -0.74 12.24
C GLU A 419 -9.69 -0.40 13.40
N TYR A 420 -10.97 -0.59 13.17
CA TYR A 420 -11.92 -0.90 14.22
C TYR A 420 -12.18 -2.41 14.23
N GLN A 421 -12.36 -3.02 15.41
CA GLN A 421 -12.79 -4.43 15.55
C GLN A 421 -14.00 -4.77 14.66
N LEU A 422 -14.75 -3.77 14.23
CA LEU A 422 -15.86 -3.86 13.30
C LEU A 422 -15.51 -4.51 11.96
N SER A 423 -14.37 -4.17 11.33
CA SER A 423 -14.00 -4.77 10.03
C SER A 423 -13.80 -6.28 10.16
N HIS A 424 -13.08 -6.69 11.20
CA HIS A 424 -12.86 -8.10 11.56
C HIS A 424 -14.18 -8.81 11.85
N LEU A 425 -15.06 -8.21 12.67
CA LEU A 425 -16.38 -8.78 12.99
C LEU A 425 -17.26 -8.96 11.74
N ILE A 426 -17.23 -8.02 10.79
CA ILE A 426 -17.97 -8.11 9.53
C ILE A 426 -17.39 -9.22 8.65
N ASN A 427 -16.07 -9.30 8.56
CA ASN A 427 -15.40 -10.29 7.71
C ASN A 427 -15.49 -11.72 8.25
N GLU A 428 -15.42 -11.91 9.57
CA GLU A 428 -15.55 -13.22 10.22
C GLU A 428 -17.00 -13.73 10.26
N ASN A 429 -17.98 -12.84 10.45
CA ASN A 429 -19.37 -13.23 10.59
C ASN A 429 -20.07 -13.39 9.23
N LYS A 430 -19.58 -14.35 8.43
CA LYS A 430 -20.14 -14.68 7.11
C LYS A 430 -21.59 -15.15 7.14
N ASN A 431 -22.09 -15.62 8.29
CA ASN A 431 -23.52 -15.93 8.44
C ASN A 431 -24.41 -14.67 8.37
N THR A 432 -23.92 -13.53 8.87
CA THR A 432 -24.69 -12.27 8.92
C THR A 432 -24.32 -11.30 7.79
N PHE A 433 -23.09 -11.41 7.28
CA PHE A 433 -22.47 -10.49 6.32
C PHE A 433 -21.94 -11.22 5.07
N GLU A 434 -22.58 -12.31 4.66
CA GLU A 434 -22.14 -13.17 3.54
C GLU A 434 -21.78 -12.39 2.25
N ARG A 435 -22.52 -11.31 1.98
CA ARG A 435 -22.41 -10.49 0.75
C ARG A 435 -21.71 -9.16 0.95
N PHE A 436 -21.20 -8.88 2.15
CA PHE A 436 -20.60 -7.61 2.53
C PHE A 436 -19.09 -7.78 2.65
N PHE A 437 -18.36 -6.93 1.92
CA PHE A 437 -16.92 -7.01 1.80
C PHE A 437 -16.32 -5.63 2.06
N THR A 438 -15.39 -5.56 3.01
CA THR A 438 -14.67 -4.32 3.31
C THR A 438 -13.40 -4.24 2.45
N PHE A 439 -12.90 -3.04 2.19
CA PHE A 439 -11.62 -2.82 1.52
C PHE A 439 -10.95 -1.52 1.99
N GLY A 440 -9.66 -1.37 1.70
CA GLY A 440 -8.91 -0.13 1.86
C GLY A 440 -8.33 0.11 3.26
N ASN A 441 -8.15 -0.94 4.07
CA ASN A 441 -7.58 -0.82 5.41
C ASN A 441 -6.13 -0.30 5.36
N PHE A 442 -5.81 0.74 6.13
CA PHE A 442 -4.48 1.37 6.17
C PHE A 442 -3.35 0.38 6.45
N ASN A 443 -3.51 -0.51 7.43
CA ASN A 443 -2.49 -1.48 7.82
C ASN A 443 -2.24 -2.52 6.72
N ASP A 444 -3.30 -2.88 5.99
CA ASP A 444 -3.21 -3.83 4.89
C ASP A 444 -2.58 -3.19 3.64
N ILE A 445 -2.86 -1.92 3.34
CA ILE A 445 -2.44 -1.28 2.07
C ILE A 445 -1.12 -0.49 2.19
N PHE A 446 -0.70 -0.08 3.39
CA PHE A 446 0.55 0.68 3.61
C PHE A 446 1.59 -0.04 4.46
N SER A 447 1.60 -1.36 4.41
CA SER A 447 2.66 -2.14 5.05
C SER A 447 4.02 -1.88 4.39
N LYS A 448 5.08 -2.27 5.09
CA LYS A 448 6.46 -2.23 4.59
C LYS A 448 6.60 -2.98 3.26
N GLU A 449 5.97 -4.15 3.16
CA GLU A 449 6.01 -5.02 1.99
C GLU A 449 5.42 -4.32 0.75
N LYS A 450 4.32 -3.58 0.94
CA LYS A 450 3.65 -2.85 -0.14
C LYS A 450 4.35 -1.53 -0.49
N LEU A 451 4.78 -0.78 0.52
CA LEU A 451 5.40 0.54 0.30
C LEU A 451 6.87 0.46 -0.12
N LEU A 452 7.73 -0.26 0.61
CA LEU A 452 9.16 -0.33 0.31
C LEU A 452 9.49 -1.45 -0.68
N ASP A 453 9.01 -2.66 -0.40
CA ASP A 453 9.38 -3.84 -1.17
C ASP A 453 8.65 -3.96 -2.50
N GLU A 454 7.53 -3.23 -2.64
CA GLU A 454 6.65 -3.23 -3.80
C GLU A 454 6.27 -4.65 -4.24
N GLU A 455 5.96 -5.53 -3.29
CA GLU A 455 5.54 -6.92 -3.59
C GLU A 455 4.38 -6.94 -4.60
N ASP A 456 3.51 -5.99 -4.39
CA ASP A 456 2.32 -5.61 -5.12
C ASP A 456 2.57 -5.14 -6.57
N TYR A 457 3.82 -4.81 -6.92
CA TYR A 457 4.24 -4.44 -8.28
C TYR A 457 5.22 -5.43 -8.90
N ILE A 458 5.50 -6.55 -8.23
CA ILE A 458 6.50 -7.53 -8.71
C ILE A 458 6.17 -8.06 -10.12
N ILE A 459 4.89 -8.32 -10.40
CA ILE A 459 4.43 -8.77 -11.72
C ILE A 459 4.61 -7.65 -12.76
N ALA A 460 4.30 -6.40 -12.41
CA ALA A 460 4.50 -5.26 -13.30
C ALA A 460 5.99 -5.05 -13.64
N LYS A 461 6.88 -5.21 -12.65
CA LYS A 461 8.34 -5.19 -12.85
C LYS A 461 8.80 -6.29 -13.82
N MET A 462 8.24 -7.49 -13.71
CA MET A 462 8.56 -8.61 -14.60
C MET A 462 8.04 -8.40 -16.03
N ILE A 463 6.84 -7.85 -16.18
CA ILE A 463 6.30 -7.45 -17.49
C ILE A 463 7.24 -6.45 -18.15
N HIS A 464 7.67 -5.41 -17.41
CA HIS A 464 8.63 -4.44 -17.92
C HIS A 464 9.96 -5.09 -18.30
N HIS A 465 10.47 -6.00 -17.47
CA HIS A 465 11.75 -6.66 -17.72
C HIS A 465 11.72 -7.52 -18.99
N GLY A 466 10.64 -8.27 -19.22
CA GLY A 466 10.49 -9.12 -20.40
C GLY A 466 10.06 -8.41 -21.70
N TYR A 467 9.82 -7.10 -21.67
CA TYR A 467 9.32 -6.36 -22.83
C TYR A 467 10.34 -6.37 -23.99
N GLY A 468 9.92 -6.91 -25.14
CA GLY A 468 10.73 -6.95 -26.37
C GLY A 468 11.66 -8.15 -26.52
N ASP A 469 11.70 -9.04 -25.53
CA ASP A 469 12.53 -10.24 -25.58
C ASP A 469 11.88 -11.36 -26.42
N ILE A 470 12.73 -12.28 -26.90
CA ILE A 470 12.31 -13.55 -27.49
C ILE A 470 11.55 -14.37 -26.45
N PHE A 471 10.47 -15.02 -26.86
CA PHE A 471 9.64 -15.83 -25.96
C PHE A 471 10.40 -17.06 -25.45
N ASP A 472 10.54 -17.15 -24.12
CA ASP A 472 11.10 -18.31 -23.43
C ASP A 472 10.23 -18.75 -22.25
N GLU A 473 9.55 -19.89 -22.43
CA GLU A 473 8.70 -20.52 -21.43
C GLU A 473 9.45 -20.97 -20.15
N ASN A 474 10.78 -21.01 -20.16
CA ASN A 474 11.60 -21.38 -19.00
C ASN A 474 12.22 -20.15 -18.32
N LYS A 475 11.96 -18.93 -18.82
CA LYS A 475 12.47 -17.70 -18.23
C LYS A 475 11.88 -17.51 -16.83
N LEU A 476 12.75 -17.50 -15.83
CA LEU A 476 12.38 -17.25 -14.43
C LEU A 476 13.17 -16.04 -13.95
N LEU A 477 12.47 -15.00 -13.49
CA LEU A 477 13.10 -13.77 -13.01
C LEU A 477 13.18 -13.82 -11.50
N LEU A 478 14.38 -14.08 -10.99
CA LEU A 478 14.64 -14.32 -9.56
C LEU A 478 15.35 -13.16 -8.87
N ASP A 479 16.15 -12.38 -9.60
CA ASP A 479 16.95 -11.31 -9.02
C ASP A 479 16.13 -10.02 -8.88
N LYS A 480 15.72 -9.72 -7.64
CA LYS A 480 15.00 -8.48 -7.30
C LYS A 480 15.84 -7.23 -7.56
N SER A 481 17.17 -7.30 -7.40
CA SER A 481 18.07 -6.18 -7.65
C SER A 481 18.10 -5.80 -9.13
N GLU A 482 18.15 -6.80 -10.01
CA GLU A 482 18.11 -6.58 -11.46
C GLU A 482 16.76 -6.00 -11.91
N LEU A 483 15.65 -6.53 -11.37
CA LEU A 483 14.31 -6.01 -11.63
C LEU A 483 14.16 -4.56 -11.21
N ASP A 484 14.57 -4.23 -9.98
CA ASP A 484 14.51 -2.88 -9.43
C ASP A 484 15.38 -1.93 -10.26
N LYS A 485 16.62 -2.32 -10.61
CA LYS A 485 17.49 -1.49 -11.43
C LYS A 485 16.87 -1.13 -12.77
N LYS A 486 16.27 -2.08 -13.49
CA LYS A 486 15.62 -1.81 -14.78
C LYS A 486 14.35 -0.98 -14.61
N TRP A 487 13.52 -1.32 -13.62
CA TRP A 487 12.28 -0.63 -13.31
C TRP A 487 12.51 0.83 -12.93
N PHE A 488 13.51 1.13 -12.11
CA PHE A 488 13.69 2.47 -11.58
C PHE A 488 14.57 3.37 -12.46
N ASN A 489 15.61 2.82 -13.10
CA ASN A 489 16.54 3.66 -13.87
C ASN A 489 16.09 3.91 -15.31
N ASN A 490 15.43 2.94 -15.95
CA ASN A 490 15.27 2.93 -17.40
C ASN A 490 13.81 3.07 -17.87
N THR A 491 12.84 3.06 -16.96
CA THR A 491 11.41 3.05 -17.32
C THR A 491 10.79 4.43 -17.15
N LYS A 492 10.18 4.95 -18.22
CA LYS A 492 9.34 6.16 -18.15
C LYS A 492 8.11 5.90 -17.28
N PHE A 493 7.63 6.93 -16.58
CA PHE A 493 6.46 6.83 -15.70
C PHE A 493 5.22 6.25 -16.42
N SER A 494 4.91 6.75 -17.62
CA SER A 494 3.81 6.23 -18.44
C SER A 494 3.97 4.75 -18.83
N ASP A 495 5.20 4.27 -18.98
CA ASP A 495 5.46 2.88 -19.31
C ASP A 495 5.31 2.01 -18.04
N LYS A 496 5.71 2.49 -16.85
CA LYS A 496 5.45 1.82 -15.55
C LYS A 496 3.97 1.63 -15.30
N LEU A 497 3.20 2.70 -15.44
CA LEU A 497 1.74 2.67 -15.24
C LEU A 497 1.05 1.70 -16.21
N SER A 498 1.52 1.61 -17.47
CA SER A 498 1.00 0.62 -18.43
C SER A 498 1.25 -0.83 -17.98
N ASN A 499 2.44 -1.12 -17.42
CA ASN A 499 2.77 -2.45 -16.92
C ASN A 499 1.96 -2.80 -15.65
N ILE A 500 1.70 -1.81 -14.79
CA ILE A 500 0.81 -1.96 -13.63
C ILE A 500 -0.62 -2.27 -14.10
N ALA A 501 -1.11 -1.57 -15.12
CA ALA A 501 -2.44 -1.82 -15.70
C ALA A 501 -2.58 -3.24 -16.28
N GLN A 502 -1.54 -3.74 -16.96
CA GLN A 502 -1.51 -5.13 -17.43
C GLN A 502 -1.50 -6.13 -16.26
N ALA A 503 -0.74 -5.86 -15.19
CA ALA A 503 -0.72 -6.70 -14.00
C ALA A 503 -2.07 -6.74 -13.28
N LYS A 504 -2.79 -5.61 -13.19
CA LYS A 504 -4.15 -5.54 -12.62
C LYS A 504 -5.14 -6.43 -13.37
N HIS A 505 -5.07 -6.50 -14.71
CA HIS A 505 -5.97 -7.31 -15.54
C HIS A 505 -5.68 -8.82 -15.48
N LEU A 506 -4.58 -9.24 -14.84
CA LEU A 506 -4.18 -10.65 -14.73
C LEU A 506 -5.27 -11.53 -14.11
N ASN A 507 -5.93 -11.06 -13.05
CA ASN A 507 -6.99 -11.82 -12.38
C ASN A 507 -8.17 -12.08 -13.33
N THR A 508 -8.55 -11.10 -14.15
CA THR A 508 -9.58 -11.25 -15.18
C THR A 508 -9.20 -12.33 -16.21
N LYS A 509 -7.96 -12.32 -16.70
CA LYS A 509 -7.46 -13.36 -17.64
C LYS A 509 -7.46 -14.75 -17.03
N LEU A 510 -7.00 -14.88 -15.77
CA LEU A 510 -7.06 -16.15 -15.06
C LEU A 510 -8.51 -16.64 -14.94
N GLN A 511 -9.43 -15.76 -14.56
CA GLN A 511 -10.84 -16.10 -14.45
C GLN A 511 -11.45 -16.56 -15.78
N ILE A 512 -11.15 -15.88 -16.88
CA ILE A 512 -11.57 -16.27 -18.24
C ILE A 512 -11.08 -17.68 -18.59
N LEU A 513 -9.87 -18.03 -18.17
CA LEU A 513 -9.29 -19.36 -18.36
C LEU A 513 -9.81 -20.41 -17.36
N GLY A 514 -10.72 -20.06 -16.46
CA GLY A 514 -11.18 -20.94 -15.39
C GLY A 514 -10.10 -21.22 -14.35
N LEU A 515 -9.21 -20.26 -14.11
CA LEU A 515 -8.06 -20.36 -13.21
C LEU A 515 -8.13 -19.27 -12.11
N LYS A 516 -7.41 -19.51 -11.02
CA LYS A 516 -7.11 -18.55 -9.94
C LYS A 516 -5.65 -18.68 -9.51
N LYS A 517 -5.14 -17.66 -8.83
CA LYS A 517 -3.80 -17.67 -8.21
C LYS A 517 -3.92 -17.81 -6.69
N GLU A 518 -2.96 -18.49 -6.08
CA GLU A 518 -2.84 -18.65 -4.63
C GLU A 518 -1.39 -18.42 -4.20
N LYS A 519 -1.18 -17.57 -3.19
CA LYS A 519 0.16 -17.29 -2.65
C LYS A 519 0.67 -18.53 -1.92
N ILE A 520 1.92 -18.90 -2.16
CA ILE A 520 2.62 -20.01 -1.50
C ILE A 520 3.84 -19.46 -0.78
N ASP A 521 4.11 -19.93 0.44
CA ASP A 521 5.35 -19.58 1.15
C ASP A 521 6.54 -20.23 0.42
N GLU A 522 7.59 -19.45 0.13
CA GLU A 522 8.79 -19.93 -0.54
C GLU A 522 9.49 -21.06 0.24
N LYS A 523 9.28 -21.14 1.57
CA LYS A 523 9.76 -22.25 2.41
C LYS A 523 9.10 -23.58 2.05
N GLU A 524 7.86 -23.54 1.56
CA GLU A 524 7.11 -24.74 1.16
C GLU A 524 7.48 -25.21 -0.24
N LEU A 525 7.73 -24.27 -1.17
CA LEU A 525 7.98 -24.62 -2.57
C LEU A 525 8.87 -23.59 -3.28
N SER A 526 9.92 -24.08 -3.94
CA SER A 526 10.81 -23.21 -4.73
C SER A 526 10.12 -22.62 -5.97
N LYS A 527 10.54 -21.42 -6.39
CA LYS A 527 10.02 -20.74 -7.60
C LYS A 527 10.17 -21.56 -8.88
N VAL A 528 11.26 -22.32 -9.00
CA VAL A 528 11.47 -23.26 -10.13
C VAL A 528 10.39 -24.34 -10.13
N LYS A 529 10.09 -24.91 -8.96
CA LYS A 529 9.05 -25.94 -8.85
C LYS A 529 7.64 -25.38 -9.06
N LEU A 530 7.39 -24.15 -8.59
CA LEU A 530 6.17 -23.41 -8.88
C LEU A 530 5.99 -23.22 -10.39
N LEU A 531 7.04 -22.88 -11.13
CA LEU A 531 6.98 -22.73 -12.58
C LEU A 531 6.56 -24.04 -13.25
N GLU A 532 7.14 -25.17 -12.88
CA GLU A 532 6.76 -26.48 -13.42
C GLU A 532 5.27 -26.78 -13.20
N LEU A 533 4.77 -26.56 -11.98
CA LEU A 533 3.37 -26.79 -11.64
C LEU A 533 2.43 -25.83 -12.39
N ASN A 534 2.79 -24.54 -12.43
CA ASN A 534 2.01 -23.51 -13.11
C ASN A 534 1.94 -23.77 -14.61
N LYS A 535 3.07 -24.13 -15.24
CA LYS A 535 3.11 -24.53 -16.66
C LYS A 535 2.20 -25.72 -16.90
N LYS A 536 2.29 -26.76 -16.07
CA LYS A 536 1.44 -27.96 -16.22
C LYS A 536 -0.05 -27.60 -16.20
N GLU A 537 -0.47 -26.83 -15.21
CA GLU A 537 -1.88 -26.45 -15.04
C GLU A 537 -2.35 -25.54 -16.19
N PHE A 538 -1.58 -24.49 -16.48
CA PHE A 538 -1.90 -23.53 -17.53
C PHE A 538 -1.94 -24.17 -18.93
N TYR A 539 -0.94 -24.99 -19.27
CA TYR A 539 -0.88 -25.62 -20.59
C TYR A 539 -1.97 -26.65 -20.81
N SER A 540 -2.50 -27.27 -19.74
CA SER A 540 -3.66 -28.15 -19.84
C SER A 540 -4.93 -27.44 -20.36
N ILE A 541 -5.00 -26.11 -20.20
CA ILE A 541 -6.09 -25.26 -20.68
C ILE A 541 -5.74 -24.57 -22.00
N ILE A 542 -4.53 -24.00 -22.11
CA ILE A 542 -4.17 -23.16 -23.26
C ILE A 542 -3.89 -23.98 -24.53
N GLU A 543 -3.38 -25.21 -24.44
CA GLU A 543 -3.05 -26.00 -25.64
C GLU A 543 -4.28 -26.36 -26.49
N PRO A 544 -5.41 -26.84 -25.90
CA PRO A 544 -6.66 -27.01 -26.65
C PRO A 544 -7.12 -25.71 -27.32
N VAL A 545 -7.07 -24.59 -26.59
CA VAL A 545 -7.50 -23.26 -27.03
C VAL A 545 -6.62 -22.72 -28.18
N LEU A 546 -5.32 -23.01 -28.16
CA LEU A 546 -4.41 -22.70 -29.27
C LEU A 546 -4.70 -23.54 -30.51
N LYS A 547 -4.99 -24.85 -30.33
CA LYS A 547 -5.33 -25.75 -31.44
C LYS A 547 -6.60 -25.30 -32.17
N GLU A 548 -7.61 -24.84 -31.45
CA GLU A 548 -8.83 -24.25 -32.04
C GLU A 548 -8.51 -23.05 -32.95
N SER A 549 -7.44 -22.32 -32.62
CA SER A 549 -6.97 -21.15 -33.37
C SER A 549 -5.95 -21.51 -34.46
N ASN A 550 -5.78 -22.81 -34.77
CA ASN A 550 -4.81 -23.34 -35.73
C ASN A 550 -3.37 -22.86 -35.49
N ILE A 551 -2.99 -22.68 -34.21
CA ILE A 551 -1.66 -22.26 -33.82
C ILE A 551 -1.07 -23.18 -32.74
N SER A 552 0.25 -23.13 -32.56
CA SER A 552 0.99 -23.87 -31.54
C SER A 552 1.99 -22.97 -30.84
N ILE A 553 2.39 -23.36 -29.63
CA ILE A 553 3.43 -22.67 -28.85
C ILE A 553 4.73 -22.56 -29.65
N ASN A 554 5.13 -23.63 -30.35
CA ASN A 554 6.32 -23.61 -31.20
C ASN A 554 6.23 -22.54 -32.30
N ARG A 555 5.07 -22.39 -32.94
CA ARG A 555 4.87 -21.36 -33.96
C ARG A 555 4.94 -19.95 -33.37
N LEU A 556 4.38 -19.74 -32.17
CA LEU A 556 4.47 -18.46 -31.44
C LEU A 556 5.89 -18.14 -30.97
N LYS A 557 6.68 -19.17 -30.63
CA LYS A 557 8.10 -19.04 -30.32
C LYS A 557 8.89 -18.61 -31.55
N VAL A 558 8.64 -19.18 -32.72
CA VAL A 558 9.25 -18.70 -33.98
C VAL A 558 8.83 -17.27 -34.27
N ALA A 559 7.55 -16.93 -34.08
CA ALA A 559 7.07 -15.55 -34.24
C ALA A 559 7.82 -14.54 -33.35
N SER A 560 8.18 -14.94 -32.13
CA SER A 560 8.93 -14.07 -31.19
C SER A 560 10.30 -13.64 -31.70
N GLN A 561 10.92 -14.43 -32.58
CA GLN A 561 12.24 -14.14 -33.14
C GLN A 561 12.20 -13.00 -34.18
N GLU A 562 11.01 -12.60 -34.62
CA GLU A 562 10.80 -11.48 -35.54
C GLU A 562 10.79 -10.12 -34.81
N LEU A 563 10.47 -10.08 -33.51
CA LEU A 563 10.46 -8.83 -32.73
C LEU A 563 11.84 -8.14 -32.71
N PRO A 564 12.97 -8.82 -32.39
CA PRO A 564 14.28 -8.18 -32.43
C PRO A 564 14.62 -7.62 -33.82
N LYS A 565 14.21 -8.30 -34.90
CA LYS A 565 14.42 -7.82 -36.27
C LYS A 565 13.64 -6.54 -36.53
N PHE A 566 12.40 -6.46 -36.06
CA PHE A 566 11.58 -5.25 -36.14
C PHE A 566 12.24 -4.06 -35.40
N TRP A 567 12.69 -4.27 -34.16
CA TRP A 567 13.36 -3.22 -33.37
C TRP A 567 14.70 -2.78 -33.96
N ASP A 568 15.43 -3.72 -34.58
CA ASP A 568 16.70 -3.45 -35.27
C ASP A 568 16.51 -2.82 -36.67
N ASN A 569 15.28 -2.49 -37.07
CA ASN A 569 14.94 -2.02 -38.43
C ASN A 569 15.43 -2.96 -39.54
N LYS A 570 15.44 -4.28 -39.28
CA LYS A 570 15.76 -5.33 -40.25
C LYS A 570 14.48 -5.85 -40.89
N ASN A 571 14.62 -6.60 -41.98
CA ASN A 571 13.47 -7.32 -42.56
C ASN A 571 12.96 -8.38 -41.58
N TYR A 572 11.69 -8.28 -41.21
CA TYR A 572 10.97 -9.22 -40.34
C TYR A 572 9.76 -9.81 -41.07
N GLU A 573 9.10 -10.81 -40.51
CA GLU A 573 7.84 -11.38 -41.01
C GLU A 573 6.73 -11.32 -39.95
N VAL A 574 5.46 -11.23 -40.41
CA VAL A 574 4.30 -11.35 -39.53
C VAL A 574 3.81 -12.80 -39.63
N ILE A 575 4.22 -13.61 -38.66
CA ILE A 575 3.98 -15.07 -38.67
C ILE A 575 2.55 -15.42 -38.22
N TYR A 576 1.94 -14.57 -37.40
CA TYR A 576 0.59 -14.75 -36.89
C TYR A 576 -0.09 -13.40 -36.64
N MET A 577 -1.32 -13.28 -37.10
CA MET A 577 -2.25 -12.18 -36.86
C MET A 577 -3.67 -12.76 -36.90
N PRO A 578 -4.46 -12.70 -35.81
CA PRO A 578 -5.85 -13.11 -35.85
C PRO A 578 -6.67 -12.23 -36.81
N THR A 579 -7.59 -12.84 -37.56
CA THR A 579 -8.45 -12.08 -38.51
C THR A 579 -9.91 -11.99 -38.08
N GLU A 580 -10.42 -12.93 -37.27
CA GLU A 580 -11.85 -13.04 -36.95
C GLU A 580 -12.19 -13.04 -35.46
N PHE A 581 -11.20 -13.18 -34.56
CA PHE A 581 -11.37 -13.13 -33.10
C PHE A 581 -12.48 -14.05 -32.56
N LYS A 582 -12.52 -15.30 -33.06
CA LYS A 582 -13.62 -16.24 -32.75
C LYS A 582 -13.30 -17.17 -31.60
N THR A 583 -12.06 -17.66 -31.55
CA THR A 583 -11.63 -18.61 -30.53
C THR A 583 -11.34 -17.90 -29.21
N LEU A 584 -11.30 -18.64 -28.11
CA LEU A 584 -10.97 -18.06 -26.81
C LEU A 584 -9.57 -17.42 -26.81
N PHE A 585 -8.59 -18.02 -27.50
CA PHE A 585 -7.24 -17.47 -27.58
C PHE A 585 -7.22 -16.11 -28.28
N GLU A 586 -7.88 -16.02 -29.43
CA GLU A 586 -7.93 -14.77 -30.19
C GLU A 586 -8.69 -13.69 -29.43
N LYS A 587 -9.78 -14.04 -28.75
CA LYS A 587 -10.49 -13.12 -27.86
C LYS A 587 -9.60 -12.64 -26.70
N LEU A 588 -8.77 -13.51 -26.11
CA LEU A 588 -7.82 -13.12 -25.07
C LEU A 588 -6.77 -12.11 -25.59
N ILE A 589 -6.36 -12.23 -26.85
CA ILE A 589 -5.48 -11.25 -27.52
C ILE A 589 -6.22 -9.91 -27.68
N GLU A 590 -7.45 -9.96 -28.16
CA GLU A 590 -8.26 -8.77 -28.40
C GLU A 590 -8.53 -7.98 -27.10
N ILE A 591 -8.88 -8.67 -26.01
CA ILE A 591 -9.12 -7.99 -24.73
C ILE A 591 -7.85 -7.37 -24.14
N GLU A 592 -6.67 -7.94 -24.39
CA GLU A 592 -5.43 -7.33 -23.92
C GLU A 592 -5.15 -6.04 -24.66
N HIS A 593 -5.36 -6.03 -25.99
CA HIS A 593 -5.22 -4.82 -26.80
C HIS A 593 -6.26 -3.76 -26.40
N GLU A 594 -7.51 -4.15 -26.14
CA GLU A 594 -8.54 -3.23 -25.65
C GLU A 594 -8.25 -2.69 -24.25
N ARG A 595 -7.70 -3.53 -23.36
CA ARG A 595 -7.19 -3.09 -22.05
C ARG A 595 -6.03 -2.12 -22.23
N TRP A 596 -5.15 -2.34 -23.20
CA TRP A 596 -4.05 -1.43 -23.54
C TRP A 596 -4.56 -0.09 -24.04
N ASN A 597 -5.54 -0.10 -24.95
CA ASN A 597 -6.24 1.10 -25.41
C ASN A 597 -6.92 1.83 -24.24
N SER A 598 -7.65 1.10 -23.38
CA SER A 598 -8.33 1.65 -22.20
C SER A 598 -7.36 2.39 -21.29
N TYR A 599 -6.21 1.78 -20.99
CA TYR A 599 -5.14 2.43 -20.21
C TYR A 599 -4.67 3.74 -20.85
N HIS A 600 -4.40 3.75 -22.15
CA HIS A 600 -3.91 4.93 -22.85
C HIS A 600 -4.98 6.04 -22.90
N TYR A 601 -6.23 5.69 -23.19
CA TYR A 601 -7.34 6.64 -23.17
C TYR A 601 -7.51 7.27 -21.78
N LEU A 602 -7.49 6.47 -20.71
CA LEU A 602 -7.56 6.96 -19.33
C LEU A 602 -6.44 7.96 -18.98
N ASN A 603 -5.31 7.90 -19.69
CA ASN A 603 -4.15 8.76 -19.47
C ASN A 603 -4.01 9.89 -20.52
N GLY A 604 -5.09 10.15 -21.26
CA GLY A 604 -5.19 11.26 -22.20
C GLY A 604 -4.48 11.03 -23.54
N TRP A 605 -4.24 9.78 -23.92
CA TRP A 605 -3.67 9.48 -25.22
C TRP A 605 -4.73 9.44 -26.32
N GLU A 606 -4.34 9.83 -27.53
CA GLU A 606 -5.21 9.83 -28.71
C GLU A 606 -4.60 9.08 -29.89
N TYR A 607 -5.46 8.64 -30.80
CA TYR A 607 -5.03 8.02 -32.04
C TYR A 607 -4.43 9.06 -32.98
N ASP A 608 -3.30 8.72 -33.60
CA ASP A 608 -2.69 9.42 -34.73
C ASP A 608 -1.97 8.38 -35.59
N GLU A 609 -1.83 8.62 -36.89
CA GLU A 609 -1.07 7.74 -37.80
C GLU A 609 0.42 7.70 -37.43
N ILE A 610 0.94 8.74 -36.76
CA ILE A 610 2.34 8.83 -36.36
C ILE A 610 2.44 8.89 -34.84
N LYS A 611 3.08 7.87 -34.25
CA LYS A 611 3.37 7.84 -32.82
C LYS A 611 4.22 9.03 -32.37
N ASN A 612 3.73 9.77 -31.38
CA ASN A 612 4.49 10.82 -30.70
C ASN A 612 4.15 10.85 -29.20
N LYS A 613 5.10 10.38 -28.37
CA LYS A 613 4.92 10.28 -26.92
C LYS A 613 4.77 11.65 -26.23
N ASN A 614 5.33 12.73 -26.79
CA ASN A 614 5.35 14.05 -26.12
C ASN A 614 3.96 14.72 -26.11
N ILE A 615 3.17 14.47 -27.16
CA ILE A 615 1.78 14.94 -27.26
C ILE A 615 0.78 13.81 -27.03
N LYS A 616 1.24 12.66 -26.49
CA LYS A 616 0.46 11.48 -26.16
C LYS A 616 -0.38 10.95 -27.34
N VAL A 617 0.21 10.77 -28.51
CA VAL A 617 -0.47 10.09 -29.65
C VAL A 617 0.20 8.79 -30.06
N HIS A 618 -0.59 7.81 -30.50
CA HIS A 618 -0.09 6.48 -30.89
C HIS A 618 -0.94 5.82 -32.00
N ASP A 619 -0.25 5.25 -32.98
CA ASP A 619 -0.76 4.51 -34.15
C ASP A 619 -1.47 3.18 -33.87
N CYS A 620 -1.29 2.63 -32.66
CA CYS A 620 -1.92 1.39 -32.23
C CYS A 620 -3.27 1.61 -31.51
N LEU A 621 -3.69 2.86 -31.25
CA LEU A 621 -4.95 3.20 -30.56
C LEU A 621 -6.18 3.06 -31.46
N LYS A 622 -6.36 1.86 -31.99
CA LYS A 622 -7.47 1.45 -32.86
C LYS A 622 -7.73 -0.05 -32.69
N LEU A 623 -8.75 -0.60 -33.32
CA LEU A 623 -9.08 -2.02 -33.16
C LEU A 623 -8.05 -2.91 -33.89
N LEU A 624 -7.77 -4.11 -33.38
CA LEU A 624 -6.78 -5.01 -34.01
C LEU A 624 -7.18 -5.41 -35.44
N ASN A 625 -8.47 -5.51 -35.75
CA ASN A 625 -8.95 -5.80 -37.10
C ASN A 625 -8.64 -4.66 -38.12
N GLU A 626 -8.27 -3.47 -37.63
CA GLU A 626 -7.85 -2.31 -38.42
C GLU A 626 -6.33 -2.25 -38.65
N PHE A 627 -5.56 -3.21 -38.16
CA PHE A 627 -4.11 -3.28 -38.38
C PHE A 627 -3.83 -3.81 -39.79
N LYS A 628 -3.68 -2.91 -40.76
CA LYS A 628 -3.40 -3.25 -42.17
C LYS A 628 -1.91 -3.28 -42.46
N GLU A 629 -1.14 -2.48 -41.74
CA GLU A 629 0.28 -2.30 -41.92
C GLU A 629 1.08 -3.34 -41.14
N LYS A 630 2.15 -3.85 -41.77
CA LYS A 630 3.00 -4.90 -41.20
C LYS A 630 3.62 -4.52 -39.85
N HIS A 631 3.97 -3.25 -39.67
CA HIS A 631 4.56 -2.74 -38.44
C HIS A 631 3.58 -2.66 -37.26
N LEU A 632 2.27 -2.58 -37.54
CA LEU A 632 1.23 -2.68 -36.51
C LEU A 632 0.93 -4.16 -36.23
N GLN A 633 0.78 -4.98 -37.27
CA GLN A 633 0.44 -6.40 -37.10
C GLN A 633 1.45 -7.16 -36.23
N ILE A 634 2.75 -6.84 -36.32
CA ILE A 634 3.76 -7.49 -35.47
C ILE A 634 3.59 -7.15 -33.98
N THR A 635 2.95 -6.04 -33.62
CA THR A 635 2.79 -5.67 -32.19
C THR A 635 1.81 -6.58 -31.46
N VAL A 636 0.98 -7.35 -32.16
CA VAL A 636 0.08 -8.36 -31.55
C VAL A 636 0.83 -9.42 -30.76
N LEU A 637 2.13 -9.60 -31.02
CA LEU A 637 2.97 -10.48 -30.22
C LEU A 637 3.06 -10.01 -28.75
N TYR A 638 2.96 -8.72 -28.47
CA TYR A 638 2.91 -8.21 -27.10
C TYR A 638 1.66 -8.69 -26.36
N ASP A 639 0.51 -8.62 -27.02
CA ASP A 639 -0.77 -9.06 -26.46
C ASP A 639 -0.74 -10.58 -26.19
N ILE A 640 -0.16 -11.35 -27.11
CA ILE A 640 0.03 -12.80 -26.97
C ILE A 640 0.94 -13.13 -25.78
N TYR A 641 2.08 -12.45 -25.64
CA TYR A 641 3.03 -12.74 -24.56
C TYR A 641 2.52 -12.31 -23.19
N SER A 642 1.61 -11.33 -23.14
CA SER A 642 0.88 -11.00 -21.92
C SER A 642 0.10 -12.21 -21.35
N ILE A 643 -0.28 -13.16 -22.22
CA ILE A 643 -1.02 -14.38 -21.88
C ILE A 643 -0.04 -15.53 -21.62
N LEU A 644 0.93 -15.75 -22.53
CA LEU A 644 1.82 -16.91 -22.43
C LEU A 644 2.79 -16.86 -21.24
N TYR A 645 3.15 -15.67 -20.76
CA TYR A 645 4.03 -15.53 -19.59
C TYR A 645 3.31 -15.58 -18.23
N ILE A 646 1.98 -15.78 -18.19
CA ILE A 646 1.23 -15.90 -16.93
C ILE A 646 1.88 -16.91 -15.96
N PRO A 647 2.27 -18.13 -16.38
CA PRO A 647 2.93 -19.09 -15.49
C PRO A 647 4.24 -18.57 -14.90
N ASN A 648 5.04 -17.87 -15.72
CA ASN A 648 6.35 -17.32 -15.38
C ASN A 648 6.24 -16.18 -14.37
N TYR A 649 5.31 -15.24 -14.62
CA TYR A 649 5.06 -14.13 -13.71
C TYR A 649 4.55 -14.63 -12.35
N LEU A 650 3.58 -15.54 -12.35
CA LEU A 650 3.03 -16.08 -11.10
C LEU A 650 4.07 -16.87 -10.31
N ALA A 651 4.84 -17.75 -10.96
CA ALA A 651 5.87 -18.53 -10.27
C ALA A 651 6.96 -17.64 -9.66
N SER A 652 7.40 -16.63 -10.40
CA SER A 652 8.43 -15.70 -9.94
C SER A 652 7.96 -14.82 -8.76
N ALA A 653 6.66 -14.51 -8.74
CA ALA A 653 5.98 -13.78 -7.67
C ALA A 653 5.52 -14.64 -6.46
N GLY A 654 5.80 -15.95 -6.48
CA GLY A 654 5.45 -16.87 -5.39
C GLY A 654 3.98 -17.33 -5.40
N PHE A 655 3.33 -17.35 -6.56
CA PHE A 655 1.95 -17.80 -6.71
C PHE A 655 1.85 -19.12 -7.47
N LYS A 656 0.94 -19.97 -7.01
CA LYS A 656 0.51 -21.20 -7.68
C LYS A 656 -0.79 -20.98 -8.44
N ILE A 657 -0.87 -21.52 -9.65
CA ILE A 657 -2.10 -21.59 -10.43
C ILE A 657 -2.97 -22.76 -9.93
N LYS A 658 -4.27 -22.49 -9.73
CA LYS A 658 -5.30 -23.49 -9.46
C LYS A 658 -6.49 -23.29 -10.38
N LYS A 659 -7.32 -24.33 -10.57
CA LYS A 659 -8.62 -24.17 -11.24
C LYS A 659 -9.57 -23.37 -10.35
N LEU A 660 -10.46 -22.63 -10.99
CA LEU A 660 -11.62 -22.02 -10.33
C LEU A 660 -12.58 -23.17 -9.98
N ASP A 661 -13.10 -23.16 -8.75
CA ASP A 661 -14.02 -24.19 -8.25
C ASP A 661 -15.45 -23.99 -8.79
#